data_AF-A0A0J8S4L5-F1
#
_entry.id   AF-A0A0J8S4L5-F1
#
_cell.length_a   1.000
_cell.length_b   1.000
_cell.length_c   1.000
_cell.angle_alpha   90.00
_cell.angle_beta   90.00
_cell.angle_gamma   90.00
#
_symmetry.space_group_name_H-M   'P 1'
#
loop_
_entity.id
_entity.type
_entity.pdbx_description
1 polymer ?
#
loop_
_entity_poly.entity_id
_entity_poly.type
_entity_poly.pdbx_seq_one_letter_code
_entity_poly.pdbx_strand_id
1 'polypeptide(L)'
;MVMNDGLLRVFWPYEFAKSTAPGVIVGWRNSEFDLFVVSVLEHVEARNVDNALRTGILYRSSPHPISRLLHLCGKSAMHVLGSTNAAEIPTAFTPSHLYAVTNHSSKLPRIYCPPETKLAIQVIMFHRPHPTRMQYMSPFPMSLVLGDKRATVDTASGALGDVDAAEEAAKVQSAKLVNKLRLHTVVKHLPTPKEQSLPVIINQINCAFEVDRLLQKNIGLIGTRPKRSLSVGERVVESATTAWDLFVMGLSYVFTVWIYPIIKQGLITGIIVHRVIAEVVLTVLEWRARPDAAALKDISATAQQVDIRLQQFCYWPIQYLTLRKRKNDWESVTHSHPDYIRFYNSLWLVANDVIIGIALGSYLIDNADWVASQMNSILNGSTVEGLQQTISWLMDWPAGLKLNNELAAFLGDLFLWVIEHWASALVSLRPFLRHVVYMIGCSGFAGASMALAMFSDLLSLFTIHIYSFYTASARIFHWQLTIIISLFHLFRGRKRNVLRNRIDSCDYELDQLLLGTILFTLLFFLLPTILVFYITFASARMAIISLKATLDTCLAMLNHFPLFALMLRLKDPRRLPGGIKFELRKQSTPNSDDIFRCAPTSYINLQSVPLSLRSMFEQYFQLGHRLRKHYLSPRVILCLVTGRFVPPIHRRNMYSLQYSMLPARRVGISEIWSRLTERSHTARTGAGRRMPGVVGAGGGSSRVSNGFVNLERRRNRG
;
A
#
# COMPACT_ATOMS: atom_id res chain seq x y z
N MET A 1 -23.35 -35.97 8.43
CA MET A 1 -24.60 -35.86 7.64
C MET A 1 -24.44 -34.70 6.68
N VAL A 2 -24.11 -34.96 5.41
CA VAL A 2 -24.08 -33.93 4.36
C VAL A 2 -25.53 -33.78 3.90
N MET A 3 -26.19 -32.67 4.23
CA MET A 3 -27.50 -32.36 3.67
C MET A 3 -27.34 -32.24 2.16
N ASN A 4 -28.00 -33.13 1.43
CA ASN A 4 -28.07 -33.07 -0.03
C ASN A 4 -29.04 -31.94 -0.39
N ASP A 5 -28.53 -30.72 -0.55
CA ASP A 5 -29.33 -29.52 -0.89
C ASP A 5 -29.97 -29.58 -2.29
N GLY A 6 -29.91 -30.72 -2.99
CA GLY A 6 -30.47 -30.90 -4.33
C GLY A 6 -29.91 -29.93 -5.38
N LEU A 7 -28.74 -29.33 -5.16
CA LEU A 7 -28.20 -28.25 -5.99
C LEU A 7 -26.92 -28.67 -6.71
N LEU A 8 -26.96 -28.69 -8.05
CA LEU A 8 -25.79 -28.88 -8.91
C LEU A 8 -25.21 -27.52 -9.33
N ARG A 9 -23.98 -27.22 -8.90
CA ARG A 9 -23.27 -25.98 -9.24
C ARG A 9 -22.21 -26.24 -10.29
N VAL A 10 -22.31 -25.54 -11.41
CA VAL A 10 -21.35 -25.65 -12.52
C VAL A 10 -20.75 -24.27 -12.79
N PHE A 11 -19.43 -24.15 -12.58
CA PHE A 11 -18.69 -22.96 -12.94
C PHE A 11 -18.25 -23.05 -14.40
N TRP A 12 -18.73 -22.12 -15.23
CA TRP A 12 -18.57 -22.20 -16.69
C TRP A 12 -18.00 -20.91 -17.28
N PRO A 13 -16.86 -20.98 -18.02
CA PRO A 13 -16.32 -19.81 -18.73
C PRO A 13 -17.19 -19.34 -19.89
N TYR A 14 -17.41 -18.03 -20.01
CA TYR A 14 -18.20 -17.45 -21.11
C TYR A 14 -17.68 -17.78 -22.52
N GLU A 15 -16.37 -17.96 -22.69
CA GLU A 15 -15.79 -18.18 -24.02
C GLU A 15 -16.18 -19.54 -24.62
N PHE A 16 -16.42 -20.55 -23.78
CA PHE A 16 -16.71 -21.92 -24.23
C PHE A 16 -18.16 -22.15 -24.62
N ALA A 17 -19.08 -21.25 -24.22
CA ALA A 17 -20.50 -21.36 -24.57
C ALA A 17 -20.82 -20.98 -26.03
N LYS A 18 -19.79 -20.76 -26.87
CA LYS A 18 -19.92 -20.24 -28.24
C LYS A 18 -19.74 -21.29 -29.33
N SER A 19 -19.14 -22.44 -29.06
CA SER A 19 -18.87 -23.45 -30.10
C SER A 19 -20.03 -24.43 -30.23
N THR A 20 -20.32 -24.87 -31.46
CA THR A 20 -21.27 -25.96 -31.76
C THR A 20 -20.59 -27.30 -32.01
N ALA A 21 -19.25 -27.35 -32.02
CA ALA A 21 -18.50 -28.57 -32.26
C ALA A 21 -18.68 -29.58 -31.10
N PRO A 22 -18.66 -30.91 -31.40
CA PRO A 22 -18.60 -31.93 -30.36
C PRO A 22 -17.26 -31.88 -29.65
N GLY A 23 -17.27 -31.94 -28.32
CA GLY A 23 -16.06 -31.81 -27.51
C GLY A 23 -16.17 -32.46 -26.14
N VAL A 24 -15.01 -32.58 -25.46
CA VAL A 24 -14.89 -33.15 -24.12
C VAL A 24 -14.64 -32.04 -23.11
N ILE A 25 -15.44 -32.03 -22.04
CA ILE A 25 -15.35 -31.06 -20.95
C ILE A 25 -14.28 -31.54 -19.97
N VAL A 26 -13.25 -30.72 -19.75
CA VAL A 26 -12.16 -31.00 -18.81
C VAL A 26 -12.16 -29.97 -17.69
N GLY A 27 -11.97 -30.42 -16.45
CA GLY A 27 -11.82 -29.50 -15.32
C GLY A 27 -11.65 -30.16 -13.96
N TRP A 28 -12.03 -29.45 -12.89
CA TRP A 28 -11.91 -29.93 -11.52
C TRP A 28 -13.27 -30.35 -10.95
N ARG A 29 -13.28 -31.50 -10.26
CA ARG A 29 -14.40 -31.96 -9.46
C ARG A 29 -14.17 -31.54 -8.00
N ASN A 30 -14.89 -30.51 -7.56
CA ASN A 30 -14.76 -29.98 -6.20
C ASN A 30 -15.54 -30.83 -5.19
N SER A 31 -16.76 -31.20 -5.57
CA SER A 31 -17.70 -32.11 -4.89
C SER A 31 -18.43 -32.94 -5.95
N GLU A 32 -19.28 -33.90 -5.55
CA GLU A 32 -20.17 -34.62 -6.48
C GLU A 32 -21.10 -33.67 -7.25
N PHE A 33 -21.52 -32.58 -6.62
CA PHE A 33 -22.41 -31.57 -7.19
C PHE A 33 -21.74 -30.22 -7.45
N ASP A 34 -20.41 -30.12 -7.31
CA ASP A 34 -19.66 -28.88 -7.58
C ASP A 34 -18.59 -29.13 -8.64
N LEU A 35 -18.87 -28.67 -9.85
CA LEU A 35 -18.05 -28.94 -11.03
C LEU A 35 -17.48 -27.62 -11.58
N PHE A 36 -16.18 -27.61 -11.85
CA PHE A 36 -15.48 -26.44 -12.38
C PHE A 36 -14.93 -26.74 -13.77
N VAL A 37 -15.45 -26.07 -14.80
CA VAL A 37 -15.02 -26.27 -16.19
C VAL A 37 -13.79 -25.41 -16.49
N VAL A 38 -12.72 -26.05 -16.97
CA VAL A 38 -11.44 -25.38 -17.30
C VAL A 38 -11.25 -25.23 -18.80
N SER A 39 -11.60 -26.26 -19.58
CA SER A 39 -11.41 -26.32 -21.02
C SER A 39 -12.46 -27.21 -21.69
N VAL A 40 -12.77 -26.91 -22.94
CA VAL A 40 -13.54 -27.79 -23.84
C VAL A 40 -12.62 -28.18 -25.00
N LEU A 41 -12.28 -29.46 -25.08
CA LEU A 41 -11.40 -30.00 -26.12
C LEU A 41 -12.27 -30.55 -27.26
N GLU A 42 -12.27 -29.85 -28.40
CA GLU A 42 -13.09 -30.19 -29.57
C GLU A 42 -12.47 -31.34 -30.39
N HIS A 43 -13.32 -32.15 -31.03
CA HIS A 43 -12.91 -33.24 -31.94
C HIS A 43 -12.04 -34.34 -31.30
N VAL A 44 -12.17 -34.58 -29.99
CA VAL A 44 -11.44 -35.65 -29.28
C VAL A 44 -12.42 -36.54 -28.51
N GLU A 45 -12.11 -37.83 -28.37
CA GLU A 45 -12.89 -38.76 -27.56
C GLU A 45 -12.54 -38.68 -26.06
N ALA A 46 -13.55 -38.82 -25.20
CA ALA A 46 -13.39 -38.71 -23.75
C ALA A 46 -12.39 -39.71 -23.15
N ARG A 47 -12.33 -40.94 -23.67
CA ARG A 47 -11.39 -41.98 -23.20
C ARG A 47 -9.94 -41.61 -23.46
N ASN A 48 -9.65 -41.06 -24.63
CA ASN A 48 -8.30 -40.63 -25.02
C ASN A 48 -7.85 -39.43 -24.19
N VAL A 49 -8.76 -38.50 -23.88
CA VAL A 49 -8.49 -37.38 -22.98
C VAL A 49 -8.22 -37.86 -21.55
N ASP A 50 -9.01 -38.78 -20.99
CA ASP A 50 -8.78 -39.30 -19.64
C ASP A 50 -7.41 -40.00 -19.52
N ASN A 51 -7.07 -40.82 -20.51
CA ASN A 51 -5.74 -41.45 -20.60
C ASN A 51 -4.62 -40.41 -20.73
N ALA A 52 -4.81 -39.36 -21.53
CA ALA A 52 -3.82 -38.29 -21.72
C ALA A 52 -3.62 -37.41 -20.48
N LEU A 53 -4.67 -37.23 -19.65
CA LEU A 53 -4.58 -36.55 -18.36
C LEU A 53 -3.82 -37.39 -17.33
N ARG A 54 -4.13 -38.70 -17.24
CA ARG A 54 -3.45 -39.64 -16.31
C ARG A 54 -1.98 -39.82 -16.63
N THR A 55 -1.64 -39.91 -17.91
CA THR A 55 -0.26 -40.04 -18.39
C THR A 55 0.51 -38.71 -18.44
N GLY A 56 -0.17 -37.59 -18.23
CA GLY A 56 0.42 -36.25 -18.25
C GLY A 56 0.84 -35.75 -19.64
N ILE A 57 0.39 -36.40 -20.72
CA ILE A 57 0.67 -35.97 -22.12
C ILE A 57 0.14 -34.55 -22.35
N LEU A 58 -1.04 -34.26 -21.80
CA LEU A 58 -1.65 -32.93 -21.84
C LEU A 58 -0.87 -31.86 -21.07
N TYR A 59 0.05 -32.27 -20.19
CA TYR A 59 0.92 -31.38 -19.41
C TYR A 59 2.31 -31.20 -20.00
N ARG A 60 2.59 -31.84 -21.15
CA ARG A 60 3.89 -31.77 -21.80
C ARG A 60 4.25 -30.33 -22.17
N SER A 61 5.53 -29.98 -22.03
CA SER A 61 6.04 -28.63 -22.32
C SER A 61 5.42 -27.53 -21.42
N SER A 62 5.05 -27.88 -20.17
CA SER A 62 4.66 -26.89 -19.17
C SER A 62 5.83 -25.96 -18.83
N PRO A 63 5.63 -24.63 -18.77
CA PRO A 63 6.70 -23.68 -18.46
C PRO A 63 7.21 -23.81 -17.01
N HIS A 64 6.32 -24.19 -16.09
CA HIS A 64 6.59 -24.32 -14.65
C HIS A 64 5.99 -25.65 -14.13
N PRO A 65 6.43 -26.16 -12.96
CA PRO A 65 5.89 -27.40 -12.41
C PRO A 65 4.39 -27.31 -12.16
N ILE A 66 3.63 -28.26 -12.73
CA ILE A 66 2.16 -28.26 -12.64
C ILE A 66 1.63 -28.62 -11.25
N SER A 67 2.42 -29.36 -10.46
CA SER A 67 2.11 -29.68 -9.07
C SER A 67 1.87 -28.43 -8.21
N ARG A 68 2.60 -27.35 -8.48
CA ARG A 68 2.41 -26.06 -7.79
C ARG A 68 1.03 -25.45 -8.09
N LEU A 69 0.59 -25.50 -9.35
CA LEU A 69 -0.71 -24.99 -9.77
C LEU A 69 -1.85 -25.84 -9.20
N LEU A 70 -1.73 -27.16 -9.29
CA LEU A 70 -2.70 -28.11 -8.73
C LEU A 70 -2.88 -27.94 -7.22
N HIS A 71 -1.78 -27.74 -6.48
CA HIS A 71 -1.82 -27.43 -5.05
C HIS A 71 -2.55 -26.11 -4.76
N LEU A 72 -2.34 -25.05 -5.56
CA LEU A 72 -3.06 -23.77 -5.40
C LEU A 72 -4.57 -23.90 -5.67
N CYS A 73 -4.93 -24.77 -6.60
CA CYS A 73 -6.32 -25.13 -6.92
C CYS A 73 -6.93 -26.16 -5.94
N GLY A 74 -6.18 -26.60 -4.92
CA GLY A 74 -6.65 -27.52 -3.87
C GLY A 74 -6.97 -28.93 -4.36
N LYS A 75 -6.46 -29.34 -5.54
CA LYS A 75 -6.77 -30.63 -6.18
C LYS A 75 -5.52 -31.29 -6.74
N SER A 76 -5.45 -32.62 -6.69
CA SER A 76 -4.30 -33.40 -7.15
C SER A 76 -4.29 -33.69 -8.65
N ALA A 77 -5.45 -33.69 -9.30
CA ALA A 77 -5.60 -34.00 -10.72
C ALA A 77 -6.83 -33.31 -11.34
N MET A 78 -6.79 -33.14 -12.66
CA MET A 78 -7.97 -32.77 -13.46
C MET A 78 -8.69 -34.02 -13.96
N HIS A 79 -9.99 -33.88 -14.20
CA HIS A 79 -10.86 -34.98 -14.59
C HIS A 79 -11.64 -34.61 -15.85
N VAL A 80 -12.02 -35.63 -16.62
CA VAL A 80 -13.05 -35.49 -17.64
C VAL A 80 -14.40 -35.33 -16.93
N LEU A 81 -15.03 -34.18 -17.11
CA LEU A 81 -16.28 -33.82 -16.45
C LEU A 81 -17.50 -34.19 -17.29
N GLY A 82 -17.37 -34.33 -18.62
CA GLY A 82 -18.52 -34.44 -19.50
C GLY A 82 -18.22 -34.31 -20.98
N SER A 83 -19.27 -34.17 -21.80
CA SER A 83 -19.21 -33.90 -23.24
C SER A 83 -20.09 -32.71 -23.64
N THR A 84 -19.64 -31.94 -24.63
CA THR A 84 -20.39 -30.86 -25.28
C THR A 84 -20.90 -31.31 -26.65
N ASN A 85 -22.16 -30.97 -26.98
CA ASN A 85 -22.77 -31.21 -28.29
C ASN A 85 -22.59 -32.66 -28.80
N ALA A 86 -22.84 -33.63 -27.92
CA ALA A 86 -22.77 -35.04 -28.27
C ALA A 86 -23.77 -35.39 -29.39
N ALA A 87 -23.37 -36.28 -30.31
CA ALA A 87 -24.21 -36.73 -31.42
C ALA A 87 -25.41 -37.59 -30.95
N GLU A 88 -25.27 -38.25 -29.79
CA GLU A 88 -26.31 -39.07 -29.16
C GLU A 88 -26.80 -38.40 -27.87
N ILE A 89 -28.12 -38.34 -27.68
CA ILE A 89 -28.74 -37.82 -26.46
C ILE A 89 -28.65 -38.92 -25.38
N PRO A 90 -28.06 -38.65 -24.20
CA PRO A 90 -27.95 -39.63 -23.14
C PRO A 90 -29.31 -40.04 -22.57
N THR A 91 -29.48 -41.32 -22.28
CA THR A 91 -30.73 -41.91 -21.75
C THR A 91 -30.85 -41.81 -20.22
N ALA A 92 -29.75 -41.58 -19.49
CA ALA A 92 -29.73 -41.44 -18.04
C ALA A 92 -28.77 -40.33 -17.58
N PHE A 93 -29.18 -39.55 -16.58
CA PHE A 93 -28.34 -38.50 -15.99
C PHE A 93 -27.46 -39.07 -14.89
N THR A 94 -26.14 -38.86 -15.01
CA THR A 94 -25.18 -39.21 -13.95
C THR A 94 -24.46 -37.94 -13.49
N PRO A 95 -24.41 -37.61 -12.19
CA PRO A 95 -23.72 -36.40 -11.71
C PRO A 95 -22.21 -36.41 -11.99
N SER A 96 -21.63 -37.59 -12.25
CA SER A 96 -20.22 -37.74 -12.64
C SER A 96 -19.93 -37.39 -14.10
N HIS A 97 -20.94 -37.24 -14.96
CA HIS A 97 -20.74 -36.91 -16.38
C HIS A 97 -21.77 -35.88 -16.85
N LEU A 98 -21.31 -34.65 -17.09
CA LEU A 98 -22.12 -33.55 -17.59
C LEU A 98 -22.35 -33.68 -19.11
N TYR A 99 -23.59 -33.47 -19.53
CA TYR A 99 -23.92 -33.27 -20.94
C TYR A 99 -24.37 -31.84 -21.14
N ALA A 100 -23.60 -31.07 -21.91
CA ALA A 100 -23.87 -29.67 -22.16
C ALA A 100 -24.11 -29.41 -23.66
N VAL A 101 -25.12 -28.62 -23.99
CA VAL A 101 -25.40 -28.15 -25.34
C VAL A 101 -25.08 -26.66 -25.40
N THR A 102 -24.19 -26.28 -26.30
CA THR A 102 -23.77 -24.90 -26.53
C THR A 102 -24.14 -24.50 -27.96
N ASN A 103 -24.68 -23.28 -28.11
CA ASN A 103 -25.09 -22.75 -29.41
C ASN A 103 -24.56 -21.33 -29.57
N HIS A 104 -24.17 -20.96 -30.79
CA HIS A 104 -23.74 -19.62 -31.15
C HIS A 104 -24.79 -18.55 -30.78
N SER A 105 -26.09 -18.87 -30.88
CA SER A 105 -27.19 -17.94 -30.66
C SER A 105 -27.49 -17.65 -29.18
N SER A 106 -27.43 -18.66 -28.30
CA SER A 106 -27.87 -18.53 -26.90
C SER A 106 -26.81 -17.99 -25.95
N LYS A 107 -25.51 -18.03 -26.32
CA LYS A 107 -24.34 -17.62 -25.49
C LYS A 107 -24.34 -18.20 -24.06
N LEU A 108 -25.15 -19.23 -23.81
CA LEU A 108 -25.41 -19.85 -22.51
C LEU A 108 -25.39 -21.37 -22.70
N PRO A 109 -24.62 -22.11 -21.89
CA PRO A 109 -24.60 -23.57 -21.95
C PRO A 109 -25.89 -24.12 -21.34
N ARG A 110 -26.58 -25.00 -22.07
CA ARG A 110 -27.72 -25.75 -21.54
C ARG A 110 -27.24 -27.09 -21.04
N ILE A 111 -27.48 -27.41 -19.77
CA ILE A 111 -27.07 -28.69 -19.18
C ILE A 111 -28.26 -29.64 -19.23
N TYR A 112 -28.06 -30.83 -19.77
CA TYR A 112 -29.08 -31.88 -19.76
C TYR A 112 -29.21 -32.42 -18.34
N CYS A 113 -30.39 -32.27 -17.76
CA CYS A 113 -30.75 -32.85 -16.46
C CYS A 113 -32.26 -33.07 -16.43
N PRO A 114 -32.72 -34.34 -16.45
CA PRO A 114 -34.14 -34.66 -16.45
C PRO A 114 -34.79 -34.27 -15.12
N PRO A 115 -36.06 -33.83 -15.11
CA PRO A 115 -36.76 -33.31 -13.93
C PRO A 115 -36.95 -34.37 -12.83
N GLU A 116 -36.89 -35.66 -13.20
CA GLU A 116 -36.99 -36.81 -12.31
C GLU A 116 -35.89 -36.85 -11.23
N THR A 117 -34.76 -36.19 -11.48
CA THR A 117 -33.60 -36.13 -10.57
C THR A 117 -33.83 -35.25 -9.34
N LYS A 118 -34.88 -34.41 -9.32
CA LYS A 118 -35.14 -33.40 -8.27
C LYS A 118 -33.96 -32.46 -7.98
N LEU A 119 -33.05 -32.29 -8.94
CA LEU A 119 -31.91 -31.37 -8.83
C LEU A 119 -32.25 -30.00 -9.41
N ALA A 120 -31.86 -28.93 -8.71
CA ALA A 120 -31.79 -27.58 -9.24
C ALA A 120 -30.38 -27.33 -9.80
N ILE A 121 -30.28 -26.70 -10.96
CA ILE A 121 -28.98 -26.39 -11.57
C ILE A 121 -28.67 -24.92 -11.38
N GLN A 122 -27.44 -24.62 -10.99
CA GLN A 122 -26.89 -23.28 -10.91
C GLN A 122 -25.64 -23.19 -11.78
N VAL A 123 -25.75 -22.50 -12.90
CA VAL A 123 -24.62 -22.24 -13.81
C VAL A 123 -24.02 -20.88 -13.46
N ILE A 124 -22.82 -20.92 -12.88
CA ILE A 124 -22.06 -19.71 -12.51
C ILE A 124 -21.12 -19.39 -13.66
N MET A 125 -21.53 -18.42 -14.48
CA MET A 125 -20.79 -17.95 -15.62
C MET A 125 -19.74 -16.92 -15.20
N PHE A 126 -18.52 -17.02 -15.72
CA PHE A 126 -17.46 -16.05 -15.43
C PHE A 126 -16.57 -15.79 -16.66
N HIS A 127 -15.96 -14.61 -16.68
CA HIS A 127 -14.90 -14.31 -17.66
C HIS A 127 -13.56 -14.73 -17.08
N ARG A 128 -12.77 -15.48 -17.85
CA ARG A 128 -11.45 -15.91 -17.41
C ARG A 128 -10.50 -14.70 -17.36
N PRO A 129 -9.85 -14.43 -16.22
CA PRO A 129 -8.87 -13.36 -16.13
C PRO A 129 -7.63 -13.71 -16.96
N HIS A 130 -7.06 -12.70 -17.63
CA HIS A 130 -5.84 -12.89 -18.43
C HIS A 130 -4.58 -12.62 -17.59
N PRO A 131 -3.74 -13.64 -17.30
CA PRO A 131 -2.62 -13.53 -16.37
C PRO A 131 -1.45 -12.70 -16.94
N THR A 132 -1.19 -12.75 -18.25
CA THR A 132 -0.17 -11.88 -18.86
C THR A 132 -0.52 -10.39 -18.77
N ARG A 133 -1.81 -10.06 -18.59
CA ARG A 133 -2.29 -8.69 -18.33
C ARG A 133 -2.37 -8.39 -16.83
N MET A 134 -1.97 -9.32 -15.97
CA MET A 134 -2.09 -9.26 -14.51
C MET A 134 -3.52 -9.04 -14.02
N GLN A 135 -4.51 -9.54 -14.77
CA GLN A 135 -5.89 -9.57 -14.32
C GLN A 135 -6.08 -10.76 -13.39
N TYR A 136 -6.83 -10.57 -12.30
CA TYR A 136 -7.19 -11.65 -11.40
C TYR A 136 -8.41 -11.28 -10.56
N MET A 137 -9.08 -12.29 -10.01
CA MET A 137 -10.19 -12.15 -9.07
C MET A 137 -9.70 -12.41 -7.65
N SER A 138 -10.23 -11.64 -6.70
CA SER A 138 -9.97 -11.79 -5.27
C SER A 138 -11.25 -11.57 -4.49
N PRO A 139 -11.58 -12.41 -3.50
CA PRO A 139 -12.72 -12.18 -2.62
C PRO A 139 -12.50 -10.98 -1.68
N PHE A 140 -11.23 -10.67 -1.38
CA PHE A 140 -10.86 -9.55 -0.51
C PHE A 140 -10.25 -8.40 -1.31
N PRO A 141 -10.45 -7.15 -0.88
CA PRO A 141 -9.84 -6.00 -1.54
C PRO A 141 -8.31 -6.08 -1.46
N MET A 142 -7.65 -5.80 -2.57
CA MET A 142 -6.20 -5.70 -2.62
C MET A 142 -5.70 -4.64 -1.64
N SER A 143 -4.71 -4.99 -0.80
CA SER A 143 -4.03 -4.01 0.04
C SER A 143 -2.89 -3.34 -0.72
N LEU A 144 -2.94 -2.02 -0.83
CA LEU A 144 -1.84 -1.21 -1.38
C LEU A 144 -0.72 -0.97 -0.36
N VAL A 145 -0.88 -1.42 0.88
CA VAL A 145 0.04 -1.17 2.01
C VAL A 145 0.76 -2.46 2.37
N LEU A 146 1.97 -2.34 2.94
CA LEU A 146 2.65 -3.50 3.55
C LEU A 146 1.85 -4.02 4.75
N GLY A 147 1.63 -5.34 4.79
CA GLY A 147 0.83 -6.01 5.82
C GLY A 147 1.33 -5.75 7.25
N ASP A 148 2.65 -5.73 7.45
CA ASP A 148 3.30 -5.50 8.74
C ASP A 148 2.89 -4.17 9.39
N LYS A 149 2.54 -3.16 8.58
CA LYS A 149 2.16 -1.85 9.09
C LYS A 149 0.73 -1.74 9.57
N ARG A 150 -0.19 -2.62 9.16
CA ARG A 150 -1.55 -2.62 9.74
C ARG A 150 -1.48 -2.90 11.24
N ALA A 151 -0.70 -3.90 11.65
CA ALA A 151 -0.49 -4.22 13.06
C ALA A 151 0.15 -3.04 13.81
N THR A 152 1.21 -2.43 13.26
CA THR A 152 1.90 -1.31 13.93
C THR A 152 1.12 0.00 13.88
N VAL A 153 0.24 0.23 12.91
CA VAL A 153 -0.60 1.46 12.86
C VAL A 153 -1.69 1.40 13.92
N ASP A 154 -2.23 0.21 14.18
CA ASP A 154 -3.14 0.00 15.31
C ASP A 154 -2.41 0.21 16.65
N THR A 155 -1.12 -0.16 16.76
CA THR A 155 -0.29 0.08 17.97
C THR A 155 0.22 1.53 18.09
N ALA A 156 0.64 2.15 16.99
CA ALA A 156 1.17 3.52 16.94
C ALA A 156 0.09 4.59 17.12
N SER A 157 -1.18 4.21 16.91
CA SER A 157 -2.33 5.00 17.38
C SER A 157 -2.42 5.11 18.91
N GLY A 158 -1.55 4.41 19.65
CA GLY A 158 -1.44 4.44 21.10
C GLY A 158 -0.24 5.22 21.66
N ALA A 159 0.49 5.98 20.84
CA ALA A 159 1.65 6.77 21.30
C ALA A 159 1.44 8.27 21.06
N LEU A 160 0.44 8.86 21.73
CA LEU A 160 0.10 10.29 21.71
C LEU A 160 0.34 10.86 23.12
N GLY A 161 1.63 11.01 23.47
CA GLY A 161 2.04 11.61 24.73
C GLY A 161 1.20 12.85 25.09
N ASP A 162 0.56 12.76 26.26
CA ASP A 162 -0.26 13.76 26.96
C ASP A 162 -1.72 13.99 26.47
N VAL A 163 -2.07 13.53 25.27
CA VAL A 163 -3.49 13.39 24.84
C VAL A 163 -4.07 12.03 25.24
N ASP A 164 -3.19 11.09 25.60
CA ASP A 164 -3.49 9.68 25.88
C ASP A 164 -4.46 9.44 27.04
N ALA A 165 -4.49 10.22 28.13
CA ALA A 165 -5.36 9.86 29.27
C ALA A 165 -6.87 9.81 28.94
N ALA A 166 -7.36 10.72 28.08
CA ALA A 166 -8.76 10.72 27.66
C ALA A 166 -9.05 9.70 26.55
N GLU A 167 -8.07 9.42 25.69
CA GLU A 167 -8.18 8.44 24.62
C GLU A 167 -8.02 7.01 25.15
N GLU A 168 -7.15 6.78 26.11
CA GLU A 168 -7.04 5.55 26.90
C GLU A 168 -8.34 5.31 27.66
N ALA A 169 -8.93 6.31 28.32
CA ALA A 169 -10.22 6.15 28.98
C ALA A 169 -11.34 5.79 27.99
N ALA A 170 -11.37 6.41 26.80
CA ALA A 170 -12.31 6.09 25.74
C ALA A 170 -12.05 4.70 25.09
N LYS A 171 -10.79 4.29 24.95
CA LYS A 171 -10.37 2.96 24.48
C LYS A 171 -10.68 1.88 25.51
N VAL A 172 -10.52 2.17 26.80
CA VAL A 172 -10.94 1.29 27.90
C VAL A 172 -12.47 1.17 27.89
N GLN A 173 -13.21 2.26 27.65
CA GLN A 173 -14.65 2.20 27.46
C GLN A 173 -15.06 1.41 26.22
N SER A 174 -14.40 1.60 25.08
CA SER A 174 -14.71 0.86 23.86
C SER A 174 -14.30 -0.61 23.97
N ALA A 175 -13.20 -0.93 24.64
CA ALA A 175 -12.80 -2.30 24.97
C ALA A 175 -13.79 -2.95 25.94
N LYS A 176 -14.27 -2.22 26.96
CA LYS A 176 -15.39 -2.65 27.82
C LYS A 176 -16.66 -2.87 27.02
N LEU A 177 -16.95 -2.00 26.03
CA LEU A 177 -18.09 -2.13 25.14
C LEU A 177 -17.94 -3.35 24.22
N VAL A 178 -16.75 -3.60 23.66
CA VAL A 178 -16.44 -4.78 22.84
C VAL A 178 -16.53 -6.06 23.68
N ASN A 179 -16.03 -6.05 24.91
CA ASN A 179 -16.21 -7.16 25.84
C ASN A 179 -17.69 -7.36 26.19
N LYS A 180 -18.45 -6.28 26.39
CA LYS A 180 -19.91 -6.35 26.56
C LYS A 180 -20.62 -6.87 25.30
N LEU A 181 -20.18 -6.46 24.11
CA LEU A 181 -20.66 -6.97 22.82
C LEU A 181 -20.25 -8.42 22.57
N ARG A 182 -19.16 -8.90 23.17
CA ARG A 182 -18.79 -10.34 23.19
C ARG A 182 -19.67 -11.14 24.15
N LEU A 183 -20.16 -10.51 25.23
CA LEU A 183 -21.16 -11.09 26.14
C LEU A 183 -22.55 -11.14 25.51
N HIS A 184 -22.85 -10.23 24.56
CA HIS A 184 -23.96 -10.40 23.63
C HIS A 184 -23.58 -11.45 22.58
N THR A 185 -24.48 -12.38 22.29
CA THR A 185 -24.27 -13.47 21.33
C THR A 185 -24.21 -12.91 19.90
N VAL A 186 -23.09 -12.29 19.52
CA VAL A 186 -22.74 -12.16 18.11
C VAL A 186 -22.33 -13.57 17.68
N VAL A 187 -23.32 -14.35 17.22
CA VAL A 187 -23.09 -15.68 16.66
C VAL A 187 -22.24 -15.50 15.41
N LYS A 188 -20.91 -15.57 15.59
CA LYS A 188 -20.00 -15.81 14.47
C LYS A 188 -20.25 -17.23 14.03
N HIS A 189 -21.06 -17.36 12.99
CA HIS A 189 -21.32 -18.64 12.35
C HIS A 189 -19.98 -19.22 11.92
N LEU A 190 -19.70 -20.46 12.33
CA LEU A 190 -18.55 -21.19 11.85
C LEU A 190 -18.67 -21.28 10.33
N PRO A 191 -17.64 -20.88 9.55
CA PRO A 191 -17.73 -20.87 8.11
C PRO A 191 -18.11 -22.25 7.59
N THR A 192 -19.16 -22.32 6.79
CA THR A 192 -19.61 -23.60 6.22
C THR A 192 -18.52 -24.18 5.30
N PRO A 193 -18.47 -25.51 5.07
CA PRO A 193 -17.49 -26.09 4.14
C PRO A 193 -17.59 -25.48 2.72
N LYS A 194 -18.80 -25.05 2.32
CA LYS A 194 -19.04 -24.34 1.05
C LYS A 194 -18.36 -22.95 1.05
N GLU A 195 -18.44 -22.19 2.14
CA GLU A 195 -17.76 -20.89 2.27
C GLU A 195 -16.23 -21.04 2.30
N GLN A 196 -15.72 -22.09 2.95
CA GLN A 196 -14.29 -22.39 2.98
C GLN A 196 -13.73 -22.79 1.60
N SER A 197 -14.57 -23.28 0.69
CA SER A 197 -14.17 -23.65 -0.67
C SER A 197 -14.04 -22.47 -1.64
N LEU A 198 -14.62 -21.30 -1.31
CA LEU A 198 -14.66 -20.14 -2.20
C LEU A 198 -13.25 -19.64 -2.60
N PRO A 199 -12.27 -19.48 -1.69
CA PRO A 199 -10.91 -19.09 -2.08
C PRO A 199 -10.26 -20.07 -3.08
N VAL A 200 -10.52 -21.37 -2.93
CA VAL A 200 -10.01 -22.41 -3.82
C VAL A 200 -10.64 -22.26 -5.21
N ILE A 201 -11.95 -22.02 -5.28
CA ILE A 201 -12.67 -21.78 -6.55
C ILE A 201 -12.14 -20.52 -7.23
N ILE A 202 -11.89 -19.44 -6.50
CA ILE A 202 -11.31 -18.22 -7.08
C ILE A 202 -9.89 -18.48 -7.62
N ASN A 203 -9.08 -19.29 -6.94
CA ASN A 203 -7.77 -19.71 -7.48
C ASN A 203 -7.92 -20.53 -8.76
N GLN A 204 -8.91 -21.42 -8.84
CA GLN A 204 -9.25 -22.17 -10.06
C GLN A 204 -9.62 -21.22 -11.21
N ILE A 205 -10.42 -20.17 -10.95
CA ILE A 205 -10.74 -19.12 -11.94
C ILE A 205 -9.48 -18.40 -12.42
N ASN A 206 -8.61 -18.01 -11.50
CA ASN A 206 -7.38 -17.29 -11.83
C ASN A 206 -6.41 -18.12 -12.68
N CYS A 207 -6.37 -19.44 -12.48
CA CYS A 207 -5.50 -20.35 -13.24
C CYS A 207 -6.13 -20.84 -14.55
N ALA A 208 -7.46 -20.74 -14.71
CA ALA A 208 -8.21 -21.37 -15.79
C ALA A 208 -7.69 -21.01 -17.20
N PHE A 209 -7.24 -19.77 -17.41
CA PHE A 209 -6.70 -19.34 -18.70
C PHE A 209 -5.37 -20.01 -19.06
N GLU A 210 -4.42 -20.10 -18.11
CA GLU A 210 -3.12 -20.72 -18.37
C GLU A 210 -3.26 -22.23 -18.58
N VAL A 211 -4.10 -22.86 -17.78
CA VAL A 211 -4.36 -24.30 -17.86
C VAL A 211 -5.04 -24.63 -19.18
N ASP A 212 -6.08 -23.91 -19.58
CA ASP A 212 -6.73 -24.09 -20.88
C ASP A 212 -5.74 -23.94 -22.04
N ARG A 213 -4.94 -22.87 -22.05
CA ARG A 213 -3.94 -22.66 -23.11
C ARG A 213 -2.93 -23.80 -23.19
N LEU A 214 -2.53 -24.37 -22.05
CA LEU A 214 -1.63 -25.52 -21.99
C LEU A 214 -2.30 -26.80 -22.48
N LEU A 215 -3.56 -27.04 -22.14
CA LEU A 215 -4.33 -28.19 -22.63
C LEU A 215 -4.56 -28.10 -24.15
N GLN A 216 -5.00 -26.94 -24.63
CA GLN A 216 -5.25 -26.68 -26.05
C GLN A 216 -3.96 -26.78 -26.89
N LYS A 217 -2.82 -26.32 -26.36
CA LYS A 217 -1.52 -26.48 -27.05
C LYS A 217 -1.16 -27.95 -27.30
N ASN A 218 -1.57 -28.83 -26.40
CA ASN A 218 -1.25 -30.26 -26.43
C ASN A 218 -2.38 -31.12 -27.02
N ILE A 219 -3.49 -30.53 -27.49
CA ILE A 219 -4.62 -31.27 -28.06
C ILE A 219 -4.20 -32.10 -29.28
N GLY A 220 -3.32 -31.55 -30.13
CA GLY A 220 -2.80 -32.23 -31.32
C GLY A 220 -1.82 -33.38 -31.02
N LEU A 221 -1.43 -33.58 -29.75
CA LEU A 221 -0.69 -34.77 -29.30
C LEU A 221 -1.63 -35.94 -28.95
N ILE A 222 -2.93 -35.68 -28.84
CA ILE A 222 -3.96 -36.69 -28.63
C ILE A 222 -4.35 -37.24 -30.01
N GLY A 223 -3.53 -38.17 -30.50
CA GLY A 223 -3.70 -38.81 -31.79
C GLY A 223 -2.37 -39.23 -32.42
N THR A 224 -2.40 -40.23 -33.27
CA THR A 224 -1.23 -40.70 -34.01
C THR A 224 -0.98 -39.80 -35.22
N ARG A 225 -0.15 -38.76 -35.08
CA ARG A 225 0.36 -38.02 -36.24
C ARG A 225 1.67 -38.65 -36.74
N PRO A 226 1.72 -39.24 -37.94
CA PRO A 226 3.00 -39.58 -38.55
C PRO A 226 3.73 -38.28 -38.92
N LYS A 227 5.01 -38.18 -38.56
CA LYS A 227 5.87 -37.08 -39.01
C LYS A 227 6.00 -37.15 -40.52
N ARG A 228 5.56 -36.11 -41.23
CA ARG A 228 5.83 -35.90 -42.66
C ARG A 228 7.35 -35.76 -42.85
N SER A 229 7.92 -36.42 -43.85
CA SER A 229 9.32 -36.27 -44.23
C SER A 229 9.56 -34.88 -44.84
N LEU A 230 10.58 -34.18 -44.34
CA LEU A 230 10.97 -32.83 -44.78
C LEU A 230 11.59 -32.86 -46.18
N SER A 231 11.24 -31.86 -46.99
CA SER A 231 11.78 -31.67 -48.34
C SER A 231 13.23 -31.18 -48.32
N VAL A 232 13.98 -31.40 -49.41
CA VAL A 232 15.42 -31.06 -49.50
C VAL A 232 15.68 -29.56 -49.35
N GLY A 233 14.77 -28.70 -49.83
CA GLY A 233 14.85 -27.25 -49.64
C GLY A 233 14.63 -26.81 -48.19
N GLU A 234 13.71 -27.45 -47.47
CA GLU A 234 13.51 -27.21 -46.03
C GLU A 234 14.73 -27.65 -45.22
N ARG A 235 15.44 -28.71 -45.61
CA ARG A 235 16.69 -29.13 -44.95
C ARG A 235 17.81 -28.11 -45.11
N VAL A 236 17.91 -27.44 -46.25
CA VAL A 236 18.92 -26.38 -46.49
C VAL A 236 18.61 -25.14 -45.67
N VAL A 237 17.33 -24.76 -45.58
CA VAL A 237 16.88 -23.66 -44.71
C VAL A 237 17.11 -24.00 -43.23
N GLU A 238 16.81 -25.23 -42.79
CA GLU A 238 17.12 -25.70 -41.43
C GLU A 238 18.64 -25.73 -41.15
N SER A 239 19.47 -26.05 -42.14
CA SER A 239 20.93 -26.05 -42.00
C SER A 239 21.50 -24.63 -41.89
N ALA A 240 20.94 -23.67 -42.63
CA ALA A 240 21.36 -22.27 -42.57
C ALA A 240 20.93 -21.60 -41.25
N THR A 241 19.71 -21.90 -40.78
CA THR A 241 19.23 -21.40 -39.47
C THR A 241 20.00 -22.04 -38.32
N THR A 242 20.36 -23.33 -38.38
CA THR A 242 21.20 -23.95 -37.34
C THR A 242 22.63 -23.40 -37.30
N ALA A 243 23.23 -23.05 -38.44
CA ALA A 243 24.55 -22.42 -38.48
C ALA A 243 24.52 -21.00 -37.88
N TRP A 244 23.48 -20.21 -38.20
CA TRP A 244 23.25 -18.91 -37.58
C TRP A 244 22.99 -19.03 -36.07
N ASP A 245 22.18 -20.01 -35.66
CA ASP A 245 21.91 -20.28 -34.24
C ASP A 245 23.19 -20.67 -33.48
N LEU A 246 24.10 -21.43 -34.09
CA LEU A 246 25.41 -21.76 -33.53
C LEU A 246 26.30 -20.53 -33.36
N PHE A 247 26.32 -19.63 -34.34
CA PHE A 247 27.06 -18.37 -34.26
C PHE A 247 26.52 -17.46 -33.15
N VAL A 248 25.20 -17.26 -33.11
CA VAL A 248 24.52 -16.49 -32.06
C VAL A 248 24.73 -17.14 -30.69
N MET A 249 24.71 -18.46 -30.60
CA MET A 249 24.98 -19.20 -29.37
C MET A 249 26.43 -19.03 -28.90
N GLY A 250 27.40 -19.03 -29.81
CA GLY A 250 28.81 -18.76 -29.51
C GLY A 250 29.03 -17.34 -28.97
N LEU A 251 28.46 -16.33 -29.63
CA LEU A 251 28.52 -14.94 -29.19
C LEU A 251 27.82 -14.73 -27.83
N SER A 252 26.63 -15.32 -27.68
CA SER A 252 25.86 -15.32 -26.43
C SER A 252 26.61 -16.03 -25.31
N TYR A 253 27.31 -17.12 -25.60
CA TYR A 253 28.13 -17.84 -24.63
C TYR A 253 29.27 -16.96 -24.10
N VAL A 254 30.02 -16.30 -24.98
CA VAL A 254 31.09 -15.36 -24.58
C VAL A 254 30.53 -14.26 -23.69
N PHE A 255 29.42 -13.65 -24.09
CA PHE A 255 28.75 -12.62 -23.30
C PHE A 255 28.29 -13.12 -21.92
N THR A 256 27.66 -14.29 -21.87
CA THR A 256 27.05 -14.83 -20.64
C THR A 256 28.08 -15.38 -19.66
N VAL A 257 29.20 -15.93 -20.15
CA VAL A 257 30.25 -16.56 -19.33
C VAL A 257 31.31 -15.56 -18.87
N TRP A 258 31.68 -14.58 -19.71
CA TRP A 258 32.79 -13.66 -19.38
C TRP A 258 32.30 -12.28 -18.98
N ILE A 259 31.42 -11.67 -19.79
CA ILE A 259 31.04 -10.26 -19.61
C ILE A 259 29.97 -10.11 -18.50
N TYR A 260 28.92 -10.93 -18.56
CA TYR A 260 27.80 -10.87 -17.62
C TYR A 260 28.19 -11.05 -16.14
N PRO A 261 29.04 -12.02 -15.72
CA PRO A 261 29.38 -12.16 -14.31
C PRO A 261 30.20 -10.98 -13.78
N ILE A 262 31.08 -10.39 -14.59
CA ILE A 262 31.86 -9.20 -14.20
C ILE A 262 30.91 -8.02 -13.97
N ILE A 263 30.00 -7.76 -14.92
CA ILE A 263 28.98 -6.71 -14.77
C ILE A 263 28.10 -6.98 -13.55
N LYS A 264 27.65 -8.22 -13.36
CA LYS A 264 26.81 -8.61 -12.22
C LYS A 264 27.54 -8.40 -10.89
N GLN A 265 28.79 -8.82 -10.77
CA GLN A 265 29.59 -8.65 -9.56
C GLN A 265 29.85 -7.16 -9.28
N GLY A 266 30.22 -6.38 -10.29
CA GLY A 266 30.39 -4.93 -10.16
C GLY A 266 29.11 -4.24 -9.67
N LEU A 267 27.95 -4.59 -10.24
CA LEU A 267 26.66 -4.05 -9.81
C LEU A 267 26.32 -4.43 -8.36
N ILE A 268 26.53 -5.69 -7.97
CA ILE A 268 26.27 -6.15 -6.59
C ILE A 268 27.16 -5.39 -5.60
N THR A 269 28.46 -5.29 -5.88
CA THR A 269 29.40 -4.53 -5.05
C THR A 269 28.98 -3.06 -4.93
N GLY A 270 28.58 -2.44 -6.04
CA GLY A 270 28.07 -1.07 -6.04
C GLY A 270 26.83 -0.88 -5.18
N ILE A 271 25.84 -1.79 -5.26
CA ILE A 271 24.63 -1.76 -4.43
C ILE A 271 24.98 -1.88 -2.94
N ILE A 272 25.97 -2.72 -2.59
CA ILE A 272 26.38 -2.93 -1.19
C ILE A 272 27.14 -1.73 -0.64
N VAL A 273 28.08 -1.18 -1.41
CA VAL A 273 28.79 0.06 -1.01
C VAL A 273 27.80 1.20 -0.79
N HIS A 274 26.85 1.38 -1.71
CA HIS A 274 25.78 2.35 -1.53
C HIS A 274 24.96 2.06 -0.27
N ARG A 275 24.61 0.80 0.02
CA ARG A 275 23.87 0.41 1.23
C ARG A 275 24.64 0.71 2.52
N VAL A 276 25.97 0.53 2.53
CA VAL A 276 26.84 0.86 3.67
C VAL A 276 26.83 2.36 3.92
N ILE A 277 27.06 3.16 2.87
CA ILE A 277 27.01 4.64 2.95
C ILE A 277 25.63 5.09 3.43
N ALA A 278 24.58 4.49 2.89
CA ALA A 278 23.21 4.78 3.28
C ALA A 278 22.97 4.51 4.77
N GLU A 279 23.44 3.38 5.30
CA GLU A 279 23.24 3.05 6.71
C GLU A 279 23.95 4.04 7.64
N VAL A 280 25.14 4.52 7.27
CA VAL A 280 25.85 5.58 8.02
C VAL A 280 25.00 6.85 8.07
N VAL A 281 24.50 7.31 6.91
CA VAL A 281 23.65 8.52 6.84
C VAL A 281 22.36 8.33 7.64
N LEU A 282 21.68 7.19 7.52
CA LEU A 282 20.46 6.89 8.27
C LEU A 282 20.71 6.91 9.78
N THR A 283 21.86 6.41 10.23
CA THR A 283 22.25 6.43 11.65
C THR A 283 22.45 7.87 12.15
N VAL A 284 23.06 8.74 11.33
CA VAL A 284 23.21 10.17 11.64
C VAL A 284 21.84 10.87 11.70
N LEU A 285 20.94 10.57 10.76
CA LEU A 285 19.58 11.17 10.73
C LEU A 285 18.70 10.71 11.91
N GLU A 286 18.98 9.51 12.45
CA GLU A 286 18.31 8.95 13.63
C GLU A 286 18.96 9.33 14.95
N TRP A 287 20.07 10.05 14.90
CA TRP A 287 20.74 10.52 16.09
C TRP A 287 19.81 11.41 16.93
N ARG A 288 19.83 11.17 18.24
CA ARG A 288 19.07 11.92 19.23
C ARG A 288 20.02 12.47 20.28
N ALA A 289 19.88 13.75 20.60
CA ALA A 289 20.66 14.39 21.65
C ALA A 289 20.30 13.88 23.06
N ARG A 290 19.04 13.46 23.26
CA ARG A 290 18.51 12.83 24.50
C ARG A 290 17.49 11.75 24.12
N PRO A 291 17.27 10.72 24.95
CA PRO A 291 16.33 9.63 24.64
C PRO A 291 14.91 10.13 24.32
N ASP A 292 14.46 11.19 25.00
CA ASP A 292 13.15 11.83 24.81
C ASP A 292 13.14 12.96 23.76
N ALA A 293 14.30 13.32 23.21
CA ALA A 293 14.39 14.36 22.19
C ALA A 293 14.01 13.83 20.80
N ALA A 294 13.47 14.72 19.98
CA ALA A 294 13.20 14.44 18.57
C ALA A 294 14.50 14.11 17.82
N ALA A 295 14.45 13.13 16.91
CA ALA A 295 15.58 12.84 16.01
C ALA A 295 15.76 13.96 14.99
N LEU A 296 16.93 14.03 14.34
CA LEU A 296 17.19 15.08 13.34
C LEU A 296 16.15 15.09 12.21
N LYS A 297 15.73 13.90 11.76
CA LYS A 297 14.65 13.73 10.78
C LYS A 297 13.26 14.15 11.26
N ASP A 298 13.04 14.24 12.57
CA ASP A 298 11.78 14.74 13.14
C ASP A 298 11.80 16.27 13.30
N ILE A 299 12.98 16.91 13.23
CA ILE A 299 13.14 18.37 13.35
C ILE A 299 13.06 19.02 11.96
N SER A 300 13.75 18.47 10.97
CA SER A 300 13.92 19.06 9.64
C SER A 300 13.19 18.26 8.56
N ALA A 301 12.47 18.96 7.67
CA ALA A 301 11.77 18.32 6.56
C ALA A 301 12.76 17.76 5.52
N THR A 302 13.91 18.42 5.33
CA THR A 302 14.98 17.95 4.43
C THR A 302 15.62 16.66 4.92
N ALA A 303 15.99 16.61 6.19
CA ALA A 303 16.54 15.42 6.84
C ALA A 303 15.58 14.21 6.68
N GLN A 304 14.29 14.47 6.83
CA GLN A 304 13.25 13.46 6.61
C GLN A 304 13.14 13.02 5.14
N GLN A 305 13.18 13.95 4.20
CA GLN A 305 13.08 13.63 2.78
C GLN A 305 14.27 12.77 2.34
N VAL A 306 15.46 13.05 2.86
CA VAL A 306 16.65 12.22 2.66
C VAL A 306 16.45 10.83 3.26
N ASP A 307 15.95 10.72 4.50
CA ASP A 307 15.63 9.42 5.15
C ASP A 307 14.71 8.56 4.26
N ILE A 308 13.62 9.16 3.75
CA ILE A 308 12.64 8.46 2.91
C ILE A 308 13.27 7.98 1.60
N ARG A 309 13.96 8.86 0.88
CA ARG A 309 14.57 8.52 -0.41
C ARG A 309 15.62 7.44 -0.25
N LEU A 310 16.48 7.57 0.75
CA LEU A 310 17.54 6.61 1.02
C LEU A 310 16.99 5.22 1.40
N GLN A 311 15.92 5.17 2.21
CA GLN A 311 15.23 3.91 2.51
C GLN A 311 14.56 3.30 1.27
N GLN A 312 13.96 4.10 0.38
CA GLN A 312 13.40 3.62 -0.89
C GLN A 312 14.48 2.99 -1.77
N PHE A 313 15.60 3.68 -1.98
CA PHE A 313 16.74 3.16 -2.75
C PHE A 313 17.31 1.87 -2.14
N CYS A 314 17.40 1.79 -0.81
CA CYS A 314 17.87 0.58 -0.13
C CYS A 314 16.89 -0.60 -0.26
N TYR A 315 15.59 -0.34 -0.43
CA TYR A 315 14.57 -1.38 -0.50
C TYR A 315 14.32 -1.90 -1.92
N TRP A 316 14.52 -1.07 -2.95
CA TRP A 316 14.30 -1.45 -4.35
C TRP A 316 15.03 -2.72 -4.81
N PRO A 317 16.32 -2.97 -4.47
CA PRO A 317 16.99 -4.21 -4.86
C PRO A 317 16.26 -5.46 -4.37
N ILE A 318 15.78 -5.44 -3.13
CA ILE A 318 15.06 -6.57 -2.53
C ILE A 318 13.70 -6.76 -3.20
N GLN A 319 12.96 -5.67 -3.44
CA GLN A 319 11.68 -5.74 -4.17
C GLN A 319 11.89 -6.30 -5.58
N TYR A 320 12.91 -5.84 -6.28
CA TYR A 320 13.26 -6.32 -7.61
C TYR A 320 13.60 -7.81 -7.62
N LEU A 321 14.37 -8.29 -6.64
CA LEU A 321 14.66 -9.73 -6.51
C LEU A 321 13.39 -10.55 -6.29
N THR A 322 12.48 -10.09 -5.43
CA THR A 322 11.17 -10.74 -5.21
C THR A 322 10.35 -10.79 -6.50
N LEU A 323 10.32 -9.71 -7.28
CA LEU A 323 9.65 -9.66 -8.58
C LEU A 323 10.33 -10.52 -9.65
N ARG A 324 11.65 -10.70 -9.58
CA ARG A 324 12.37 -11.63 -10.45
C ARG A 324 12.07 -13.08 -10.09
N LYS A 325 12.01 -13.41 -8.79
CA LYS A 325 11.60 -14.74 -8.31
C LYS A 325 10.19 -15.10 -8.80
N ARG A 326 9.26 -14.13 -8.86
CA ARG A 326 7.92 -14.32 -9.47
C ARG A 326 7.97 -14.85 -10.90
N LYS A 327 8.92 -14.39 -11.75
CA LYS A 327 9.02 -14.88 -13.14
C LYS A 327 9.35 -16.37 -13.24
N ASN A 328 9.79 -16.99 -12.15
CA ASN A 328 10.07 -18.43 -12.10
C ASN A 328 8.83 -19.26 -11.69
N ASP A 329 7.71 -18.60 -11.38
CA ASP A 329 6.42 -19.20 -11.03
C ASP A 329 5.35 -18.86 -12.08
N TRP A 330 4.21 -19.56 -12.02
CA TRP A 330 3.04 -19.30 -12.85
C TRP A 330 2.52 -17.86 -12.69
N GLU A 331 2.09 -17.21 -13.78
CA GLU A 331 1.62 -15.81 -13.72
C GLU A 331 0.27 -15.69 -13.01
N SER A 332 -0.52 -16.78 -12.99
CA SER A 332 -1.76 -16.90 -12.21
C SER A 332 -1.59 -16.85 -10.69
N VAL A 333 -0.35 -16.95 -10.17
CA VAL A 333 -0.09 -16.83 -8.73
C VAL A 333 -0.25 -15.37 -8.28
N THR A 334 -1.35 -15.11 -7.57
CA THR A 334 -1.79 -13.73 -7.28
C THR A 334 -1.04 -13.05 -6.12
N HIS A 335 -0.36 -13.81 -5.26
CA HIS A 335 0.26 -13.31 -4.02
C HIS A 335 1.27 -12.16 -4.21
N SER A 336 2.01 -12.15 -5.32
CA SER A 336 3.05 -11.13 -5.59
C SER A 336 2.54 -9.91 -6.37
N HIS A 337 1.26 -9.88 -6.77
CA HIS A 337 0.70 -8.76 -7.54
C HIS A 337 0.70 -7.42 -6.77
N PRO A 338 0.37 -7.39 -5.46
CA PRO A 338 0.49 -6.17 -4.67
C PRO A 338 1.94 -5.66 -4.59
N ASP A 339 2.93 -6.55 -4.50
CA ASP A 339 4.35 -6.16 -4.47
C ASP A 339 4.78 -5.51 -5.79
N TYR A 340 4.29 -6.03 -6.93
CA TYR A 340 4.51 -5.43 -8.24
C TYR A 340 3.95 -4.00 -8.30
N ILE A 341 2.69 -3.83 -7.88
CA ILE A 341 2.04 -2.51 -7.90
C ILE A 341 2.76 -1.53 -6.98
N ARG A 342 3.16 -1.95 -5.78
CA ARG A 342 3.93 -1.11 -4.84
C ARG A 342 5.29 -0.70 -5.40
N PHE A 343 6.04 -1.63 -5.99
CA PHE A 343 7.35 -1.36 -6.60
C PHE A 343 7.24 -0.33 -7.73
N TYR A 344 6.34 -0.55 -8.69
CA TYR A 344 6.17 0.38 -9.81
C TYR A 344 5.57 1.71 -9.37
N ASN A 345 4.66 1.73 -8.38
CA ASN A 345 4.18 2.99 -7.82
C ASN A 345 5.33 3.81 -7.22
N SER A 346 6.21 3.18 -6.44
CA SER A 346 7.39 3.86 -5.89
C SER A 346 8.30 4.38 -7.01
N LEU A 347 8.63 3.56 -8.01
CA LEU A 347 9.51 3.96 -9.11
C LEU A 347 8.93 5.11 -9.94
N TRP A 348 7.64 5.05 -10.29
CA TRP A 348 6.95 6.10 -11.05
C TRP A 348 6.86 7.42 -10.27
N LEU A 349 6.59 7.36 -8.96
CA LEU A 349 6.57 8.56 -8.14
C LEU A 349 7.95 9.23 -8.07
N VAL A 350 9.02 8.45 -7.85
CA VAL A 350 10.37 9.02 -7.83
C VAL A 350 10.74 9.60 -9.21
N ALA A 351 10.45 8.89 -10.29
CA ALA A 351 10.71 9.38 -11.64
C ALA A 351 9.99 10.71 -11.93
N ASN A 352 8.69 10.78 -11.65
CA ASN A 352 7.92 12.02 -11.84
C ASN A 352 8.39 13.15 -10.92
N ASP A 353 8.75 12.85 -9.68
CA ASP A 353 9.28 13.83 -8.73
C ASP A 353 10.62 14.41 -9.21
N VAL A 354 11.50 13.57 -9.78
CA VAL A 354 12.77 14.02 -10.39
C VAL A 354 12.51 14.84 -11.66
N ILE A 355 11.59 14.42 -12.54
CA ILE A 355 11.27 15.18 -13.76
C ILE A 355 10.74 16.58 -13.40
N ILE A 356 9.77 16.66 -12.48
CA ILE A 356 9.22 17.93 -12.00
C ILE A 356 10.31 18.72 -11.27
N GLY A 357 11.16 18.04 -10.50
CA GLY A 357 12.25 18.64 -9.75
C GLY A 357 13.32 19.28 -10.63
N ILE A 358 13.69 18.64 -11.75
CA ILE A 358 14.61 19.19 -12.74
C ILE A 358 14.02 20.45 -13.35
N ALA A 359 12.75 20.42 -13.77
CA ALA A 359 12.08 21.57 -14.38
C ALA A 359 11.95 22.75 -13.38
N LEU A 360 11.56 22.46 -12.14
CA LEU A 360 11.48 23.47 -11.07
C LEU A 360 12.86 24.00 -10.70
N GLY A 361 13.85 23.12 -10.57
CA GLY A 361 15.21 23.44 -10.19
C GLY A 361 15.91 24.30 -11.22
N SER A 362 15.80 23.97 -12.52
CA SER A 362 16.34 24.79 -13.60
C SER A 362 15.69 26.17 -13.61
N TYR A 363 14.36 26.24 -13.46
CA TYR A 363 13.65 27.52 -13.39
C TYR A 363 14.13 28.40 -12.23
N LEU A 364 14.35 27.81 -11.04
CA LEU A 364 14.87 28.52 -9.87
C LEU A 364 16.31 28.98 -10.05
N ILE A 365 17.15 28.18 -10.72
CA ILE A 365 18.55 28.53 -10.99
C ILE A 365 18.64 29.70 -11.97
N ASP A 366 17.91 29.62 -13.08
CA ASP A 366 17.94 30.64 -14.14
C ASP A 366 17.41 31.99 -13.64
N ASN A 367 16.43 31.97 -12.72
CA ASN A 367 15.79 33.17 -12.18
C ASN A 367 16.23 33.48 -10.73
N ALA A 368 17.38 32.97 -10.28
CA ALA A 368 17.77 33.03 -8.87
C ALA A 368 17.81 34.46 -8.30
N ASP A 369 18.30 35.43 -9.09
CA ASP A 369 18.35 36.84 -8.68
C ASP A 369 16.95 37.44 -8.50
N TRP A 370 16.04 37.16 -9.45
CA TRP A 370 14.66 37.63 -9.38
C TRP A 370 13.92 36.99 -8.19
N VAL A 371 14.02 35.67 -8.03
CA VAL A 371 13.40 34.94 -6.91
C VAL A 371 13.94 35.42 -5.57
N ALA A 372 15.25 35.63 -5.44
CA ALA A 372 15.84 36.15 -4.21
C ALA A 372 15.34 37.58 -3.90
N SER A 373 15.18 38.42 -4.92
CA SER A 373 14.62 39.78 -4.74
C SER A 373 13.16 39.76 -4.28
N GLN A 374 12.34 38.88 -4.86
CA GLN A 374 10.95 38.68 -4.47
C GLN A 374 10.84 38.11 -3.06
N MET A 375 11.66 37.11 -2.73
CA MET A 375 11.72 36.55 -1.39
C MET A 375 12.10 37.62 -0.36
N ASN A 376 13.10 38.44 -0.64
CA ASN A 376 13.49 39.55 0.23
C ASN A 376 12.35 40.58 0.40
N SER A 377 11.65 40.92 -0.68
CA SER A 377 10.51 41.84 -0.65
C SER A 377 9.37 41.29 0.21
N ILE A 378 9.00 40.02 0.03
CA ILE A 378 7.95 39.36 0.82
C ILE A 378 8.36 39.25 2.29
N LEU A 379 9.60 38.88 2.58
CA LEU A 379 10.11 38.77 3.95
C LEU A 379 10.08 40.13 4.66
N ASN A 380 10.64 41.17 4.05
CA ASN A 380 10.62 42.51 4.65
C ASN A 380 9.20 43.06 4.78
N GLY A 381 8.40 43.00 3.72
CA GLY A 381 7.03 43.52 3.74
C GLY A 381 6.12 42.78 4.72
N SER A 382 6.16 41.44 4.75
CA SER A 382 5.23 40.66 5.59
C SER A 382 5.72 40.45 7.02
N THR A 383 7.00 40.16 7.21
CA THR A 383 7.54 39.78 8.53
C THR A 383 8.10 40.96 9.32
N VAL A 384 8.52 42.04 8.66
CA VAL A 384 9.05 43.24 9.32
C VAL A 384 8.01 44.35 9.28
N GLU A 385 7.75 44.93 8.11
CA GLU A 385 6.88 46.11 7.95
C GLU A 385 5.45 45.82 8.40
N GLY A 386 4.87 44.69 7.99
CA GLY A 386 3.53 44.28 8.39
C GLY A 386 3.39 44.08 9.90
N LEU A 387 4.40 43.51 10.57
CA LEU A 387 4.38 43.37 12.03
C LEU A 387 4.57 44.72 12.73
N GLN A 388 5.46 45.58 12.24
CA GLN A 388 5.66 46.93 12.78
C GLN A 388 4.38 47.75 12.70
N GLN A 389 3.73 47.80 11.53
CA GLN A 389 2.46 48.49 11.33
C GLN A 389 1.36 47.94 12.26
N THR A 390 1.29 46.61 12.40
CA THR A 390 0.31 45.98 13.28
C THR A 390 0.56 46.34 14.75
N ILE A 391 1.82 46.35 15.20
CA ILE A 391 2.17 46.70 16.59
C ILE A 391 1.91 48.19 16.85
N SER A 392 2.29 49.08 15.94
CA SER A 392 1.97 50.51 16.06
C SER A 392 0.46 50.75 16.12
N TRP A 393 -0.32 50.05 15.29
CA TRP A 393 -1.78 50.11 15.36
C TRP A 393 -2.35 49.56 16.68
N LEU A 394 -1.70 48.58 17.30
CA LEU A 394 -2.06 48.05 18.63
C LEU A 394 -1.76 49.04 19.77
N MET A 395 -0.72 49.87 19.64
CA MET A 395 -0.34 50.88 20.65
C MET A 395 -1.30 52.07 20.69
N ASP A 396 -1.92 52.39 19.56
CA ASP A 396 -2.96 53.41 19.46
C ASP A 396 -4.30 52.84 19.96
N TRP A 397 -5.31 52.76 19.10
CA TRP A 397 -6.70 52.45 19.45
C TRP A 397 -7.23 51.35 18.50
N PRO A 398 -6.77 50.09 18.65
CA PRO A 398 -7.14 49.03 17.72
C PRO A 398 -8.64 48.78 17.75
N ALA A 399 -9.30 48.88 16.59
CA ALA A 399 -10.73 48.67 16.42
C ALA A 399 -11.63 49.50 17.38
N GLY A 400 -11.15 50.66 17.84
CA GLY A 400 -11.87 51.53 18.79
C GLY A 400 -11.83 51.05 20.25
N LEU A 401 -11.06 49.99 20.56
CA LEU A 401 -10.81 49.56 21.94
C LEU A 401 -9.79 50.48 22.60
N LYS A 402 -10.19 51.15 23.68
CA LYS A 402 -9.28 51.95 24.50
C LYS A 402 -8.45 51.02 25.39
N LEU A 403 -7.24 50.71 24.95
CA LEU A 403 -6.28 49.91 25.70
C LEU A 403 -5.56 50.76 26.75
N ASN A 404 -4.87 50.09 27.68
CA ASN A 404 -3.96 50.78 28.59
C ASN A 404 -2.71 51.26 27.83
N ASN A 405 -2.56 52.58 27.69
CA ASN A 405 -1.51 53.21 26.89
C ASN A 405 -0.09 52.84 27.37
N GLU A 406 0.16 52.89 28.69
CA GLU A 406 1.50 52.62 29.25
C GLU A 406 1.94 51.18 28.99
N LEU A 407 1.04 50.21 29.22
CA LEU A 407 1.35 48.80 28.97
C LEU A 407 1.47 48.51 27.47
N ALA A 408 0.62 49.14 26.64
CA ALA A 408 0.67 48.96 25.20
C ALA A 408 1.98 49.50 24.62
N ALA A 409 2.43 50.69 25.07
CA ALA A 409 3.71 51.27 24.71
C ALA A 409 4.88 50.36 25.14
N PHE A 410 4.90 49.91 26.39
CA PHE A 410 5.95 49.01 26.88
C PHE A 410 6.06 47.70 26.07
N LEU A 411 4.94 47.02 25.81
CA LEU A 411 4.93 45.80 25.01
C LEU A 411 5.29 46.07 23.55
N GLY A 412 4.79 47.17 23.00
CA GLY A 412 5.06 47.60 21.63
C GLY A 412 6.55 47.87 21.41
N ASP A 413 7.17 48.70 22.24
CA ASP A 413 8.59 49.03 22.19
C ASP A 413 9.47 47.77 22.30
N LEU A 414 9.11 46.85 23.21
CA LEU A 414 9.82 45.58 23.37
C LEU A 414 9.77 44.73 22.09
N PHE A 415 8.59 44.58 21.48
CA PHE A 415 8.46 43.78 20.26
C PHE A 415 9.05 44.47 19.03
N LEU A 416 8.91 45.79 18.91
CA LEU A 416 9.54 46.59 17.85
C LEU A 416 11.06 46.49 17.91
N TRP A 417 11.65 46.57 19.10
CA TRP A 417 13.10 46.39 19.29
C TRP A 417 13.60 45.01 18.78
N VAL A 418 12.85 43.93 19.06
CA VAL A 418 13.19 42.60 18.53
C VAL A 418 13.04 42.54 17.01
N ILE A 419 12.02 43.19 16.44
CA ILE A 419 11.83 43.26 14.99
C ILE A 419 12.97 44.03 14.32
N GLU A 420 13.43 45.14 14.88
CA GLU A 420 14.57 45.90 14.35
C GLU A 420 15.86 45.09 14.35
N HIS A 421 16.09 44.31 15.42
CA HIS A 421 17.22 43.38 15.47
C HIS A 421 17.09 42.29 14.39
N TRP A 422 15.90 41.74 14.22
CA TRP A 422 15.62 40.76 13.16
C TRP A 422 15.78 41.34 11.75
N ALA A 423 15.33 42.58 11.52
CA ALA A 423 15.49 43.28 10.25
C ALA A 423 16.97 43.49 9.92
N SER A 424 17.78 43.86 10.92
CA SER A 424 19.24 43.98 10.78
C SER A 424 19.89 42.63 10.40
N ALA A 425 19.42 41.53 10.99
CA ALA A 425 19.86 40.18 10.63
C ALA A 425 19.44 39.80 9.19
N LEU A 426 18.23 40.16 8.76
CA LEU A 426 17.76 39.93 7.37
C LEU A 426 18.59 40.72 6.35
N VAL A 427 18.94 41.97 6.63
CA VAL A 427 19.84 42.77 5.78
C VAL A 427 21.20 42.07 5.62
N SER A 428 21.73 41.51 6.71
CA SER A 428 22.98 40.74 6.69
C SER A 428 22.87 39.43 5.90
N LEU A 429 21.69 38.81 5.88
CA LEU A 429 21.41 37.58 5.11
C LEU A 429 21.11 37.83 3.63
N ARG A 430 20.71 39.05 3.25
CA ARG A 430 20.35 39.45 1.88
C ARG A 430 21.35 38.99 0.80
N PRO A 431 22.68 39.19 0.92
CA PRO A 431 23.62 38.74 -0.12
C PRO A 431 23.69 37.20 -0.27
N PHE A 432 23.34 36.47 0.79
CA PHE A 432 23.31 35.01 0.77
C PHE A 432 22.01 34.44 0.21
N LEU A 433 20.92 35.21 0.12
CA LEU A 433 19.62 34.72 -0.37
C LEU A 433 19.69 34.15 -1.77
N ARG A 434 20.47 34.77 -2.68
CA ARG A 434 20.72 34.22 -4.03
C ARG A 434 21.34 32.81 -3.95
N HIS A 435 22.36 32.62 -3.11
CA HIS A 435 23.03 31.34 -2.93
C HIS A 435 22.09 30.29 -2.33
N VAL A 436 21.24 30.68 -1.38
CA VAL A 436 20.22 29.79 -0.80
C VAL A 436 19.22 29.36 -1.87
N VAL A 437 18.70 30.28 -2.69
CA VAL A 437 17.78 29.95 -3.80
C VAL A 437 18.47 29.03 -4.81
N TYR A 438 19.72 29.30 -5.16
CA TYR A 438 20.50 28.45 -6.05
C TYR A 438 20.66 27.04 -5.48
N MET A 439 21.00 26.91 -4.18
CA MET A 439 21.09 25.61 -3.50
C MET A 439 19.76 24.86 -3.48
N ILE A 440 18.64 25.56 -3.26
CA ILE A 440 17.29 24.97 -3.38
C ILE A 440 17.04 24.50 -4.81
N GLY A 441 17.42 25.30 -5.81
CA GLY A 441 17.34 24.93 -7.23
C GLY A 441 18.15 23.67 -7.56
N CYS A 442 19.40 23.59 -7.10
CA CYS A 442 20.23 22.39 -7.25
C CYS A 442 19.64 21.17 -6.56
N SER A 443 18.99 21.33 -5.41
CA SER A 443 18.30 20.21 -4.75
C SER A 443 17.14 19.64 -5.58
N GLY A 444 16.59 20.43 -6.51
CA GLY A 444 15.56 19.99 -7.47
C GLY A 444 16.00 18.83 -8.35
N PHE A 445 17.30 18.66 -8.64
CA PHE A 445 17.81 17.48 -9.35
C PHE A 445 17.58 16.17 -8.59
N ALA A 446 17.47 16.22 -7.26
CA ALA A 446 17.12 15.06 -6.43
C ALA A 446 15.59 14.86 -6.30
N GLY A 447 14.78 15.76 -6.85
CA GLY A 447 13.32 15.73 -6.83
C GLY A 447 12.68 17.04 -6.37
N ALA A 448 11.48 17.35 -6.88
CA ALA A 448 10.70 18.53 -6.46
C ALA A 448 10.37 18.50 -4.96
N SER A 449 10.12 17.31 -4.43
CA SER A 449 9.95 17.06 -3.00
C SER A 449 11.15 17.51 -2.15
N MET A 450 12.39 17.43 -2.67
CA MET A 450 13.58 17.86 -1.95
C MET A 450 13.68 19.39 -1.89
N ALA A 451 13.41 20.07 -3.01
CA ALA A 451 13.36 21.52 -3.07
C ALA A 451 12.26 22.10 -2.16
N LEU A 452 11.07 21.48 -2.16
CA LEU A 452 9.98 21.87 -1.26
C LEU A 452 10.30 21.63 0.22
N ALA A 453 11.02 20.54 0.54
CA ALA A 453 11.46 20.27 1.90
C ALA A 453 12.47 21.33 2.39
N MET A 454 13.43 21.72 1.53
CA MET A 454 14.38 22.81 1.85
C MET A 454 13.66 24.14 2.04
N PHE A 455 12.69 24.45 1.19
CA PHE A 455 11.88 25.66 1.34
C PHE A 455 11.06 25.67 2.64
N SER A 456 10.49 24.53 3.05
CA SER A 456 9.76 24.40 4.32
C SER A 456 10.67 24.64 5.54
N ASP A 457 11.91 24.17 5.50
CA ASP A 457 12.89 24.42 6.57
C ASP A 457 13.31 25.90 6.58
N LEU A 458 13.55 26.50 5.42
CA LEU A 458 13.86 27.92 5.26
C LEU A 458 12.75 28.82 5.82
N LEU A 459 11.48 28.51 5.53
CA LEU A 459 10.32 29.21 6.09
C LEU A 459 10.30 29.17 7.63
N SER A 460 10.74 28.06 8.24
CA SER A 460 10.82 27.94 9.71
C SER A 460 11.86 28.87 10.29
N LEU A 461 13.02 28.96 9.62
CA LEU A 461 14.12 29.82 10.03
C LEU A 461 13.71 31.30 9.93
N PHE A 462 13.04 31.69 8.84
CA PHE A 462 12.62 33.07 8.65
C PHE A 462 11.49 33.53 9.58
N THR A 463 10.74 32.61 10.18
CA THR A 463 9.58 32.94 11.05
C THR A 463 9.84 32.71 12.54
N ILE A 464 11.10 32.51 12.94
CA ILE A 464 11.48 32.19 14.33
C ILE A 464 11.13 33.32 15.31
N HIS A 465 11.24 34.58 14.89
CA HIS A 465 10.88 35.75 15.70
C HIS A 465 9.37 35.79 16.00
N ILE A 466 8.51 35.46 15.03
CA ILE A 466 7.04 35.34 15.23
C ILE A 466 6.71 34.23 16.22
N TYR A 467 7.41 33.10 16.13
CA TYR A 467 7.28 32.02 17.13
C TYR A 467 7.69 32.49 18.53
N SER A 468 8.75 33.29 18.64
CA SER A 468 9.17 33.91 19.90
C SER A 468 8.08 34.83 20.47
N PHE A 469 7.50 35.72 19.64
CA PHE A 469 6.43 36.63 20.05
C PHE A 469 5.17 35.90 20.51
N TYR A 470 4.75 34.87 19.79
CA TYR A 470 3.65 34.01 20.21
C TYR A 470 3.95 33.36 21.58
N THR A 471 5.15 32.79 21.75
CA THR A 471 5.52 32.11 23.01
C THR A 471 5.57 33.09 24.18
N ALA A 472 6.15 34.28 23.98
CA ALA A 472 6.23 35.32 24.99
C ALA A 472 4.84 35.85 25.38
N SER A 473 4.04 36.26 24.39
CA SER A 473 2.69 36.80 24.64
C SER A 473 1.75 35.74 25.25
N ALA A 474 1.82 34.48 24.81
CA ALA A 474 1.06 33.38 25.41
C ALA A 474 1.42 33.16 26.89
N ARG A 475 2.72 33.21 27.24
CA ARG A 475 3.17 33.08 28.64
C ARG A 475 2.69 34.22 29.50
N ILE A 476 2.82 35.47 29.03
CA ILE A 476 2.36 36.66 29.74
C ILE A 476 0.85 36.58 29.97
N PHE A 477 0.08 36.26 28.94
CA PHE A 477 -1.36 36.08 29.03
C PHE A 477 -1.76 34.97 30.00
N HIS A 478 -1.08 33.82 29.93
CA HIS A 478 -1.34 32.69 30.83
C HIS A 478 -1.05 33.03 32.30
N TRP A 479 0.06 33.73 32.55
CA TRP A 479 0.42 34.20 33.90
C TRP A 479 -0.62 35.19 34.42
N GLN A 480 -0.99 36.19 33.62
CA GLN A 480 -2.00 37.18 34.03
C GLN A 480 -3.34 36.52 34.34
N LEU A 481 -3.82 35.61 33.49
CA LEU A 481 -5.08 34.88 33.70
C LEU A 481 -5.02 34.02 34.97
N THR A 482 -3.89 33.37 35.25
CA THR A 482 -3.71 32.55 36.46
C THR A 482 -3.68 33.40 37.73
N ILE A 483 -3.05 34.59 37.68
CA ILE A 483 -3.03 35.53 38.81
C ILE A 483 -4.43 36.10 39.05
N ILE A 484 -5.15 36.51 38.00
CA ILE A 484 -6.53 37.01 38.11
C ILE A 484 -7.45 35.95 38.72
N ILE A 485 -7.35 34.68 38.30
CA ILE A 485 -8.13 33.58 38.89
C ILE A 485 -7.79 33.39 40.37
N SER A 486 -6.50 33.47 40.72
CA SER A 486 -6.05 33.32 42.10
C SER A 486 -6.53 34.46 43.00
N LEU A 487 -6.45 35.71 42.53
CA LEU A 487 -6.97 36.89 43.22
C LEU A 487 -8.51 36.88 43.29
N PHE A 488 -9.19 36.38 42.26
CA PHE A 488 -10.64 36.21 42.31
C PHE A 488 -11.07 35.23 43.41
N HIS A 489 -10.28 34.19 43.66
CA HIS A 489 -10.50 33.32 44.82
C HIS A 489 -10.24 34.05 46.14
N LEU A 490 -9.21 34.89 46.20
CA LEU A 490 -8.92 35.76 47.36
C LEU A 490 -10.12 36.65 47.72
N PHE A 491 -10.79 37.33 46.75
CA PHE A 491 -12.02 38.11 47.04
C PHE A 491 -13.15 37.30 47.63
N ARG A 492 -13.23 36.04 47.25
CA ARG A 492 -14.29 35.14 47.70
C ARG A 492 -13.98 34.50 49.05
N GLY A 493 -12.88 34.86 49.72
CA GLY A 493 -12.42 34.21 50.94
C GLY A 493 -11.99 32.76 50.72
N ARG A 494 -11.51 32.43 49.52
CA ARG A 494 -11.15 31.06 49.12
C ARG A 494 -9.69 30.96 48.70
N LYS A 495 -9.07 29.80 48.92
CA LYS A 495 -7.68 29.49 48.54
C LYS A 495 -7.62 28.16 47.79
N ARG A 496 -6.86 28.11 46.69
CA ARG A 496 -6.56 26.84 46.01
C ARG A 496 -5.53 26.07 46.84
N ASN A 497 -5.92 24.93 47.38
CA ASN A 497 -5.02 24.02 48.07
C ASN A 497 -4.33 23.11 47.04
N VAL A 498 -3.06 23.37 46.76
CA VAL A 498 -2.27 22.62 45.76
C VAL A 498 -2.11 21.15 46.17
N LEU A 499 -1.97 20.87 47.47
CA LEU A 499 -1.73 19.51 47.98
C LEU A 499 -2.96 18.60 47.85
N ARG A 500 -4.17 19.16 47.98
CA ARG A 500 -5.44 18.42 47.89
C ARG A 500 -6.25 18.71 46.62
N ASN A 501 -5.68 19.51 45.70
CA ASN A 501 -6.27 19.94 44.43
C ASN A 501 -7.73 20.45 44.54
N ARG A 502 -8.07 21.13 45.65
CA ARG A 502 -9.42 21.63 45.95
C ARG A 502 -9.39 23.11 46.34
N ILE A 503 -10.58 23.74 46.42
CA ILE A 503 -10.73 25.13 46.85
C ILE A 503 -11.23 25.11 48.29
N ASP A 504 -10.42 25.60 49.23
CA ASP A 504 -10.73 25.69 50.66
C ASP A 504 -11.13 27.12 51.03
N SER A 505 -12.00 27.31 52.02
CA SER A 505 -12.21 28.61 52.65
C SER A 505 -10.99 28.98 53.49
N CYS A 506 -10.57 30.24 53.44
CA CYS A 506 -9.45 30.75 54.20
C CYS A 506 -9.86 32.11 54.78
N ASP A 507 -9.65 32.29 56.07
CA ASP A 507 -9.93 33.55 56.74
C ASP A 507 -8.79 34.51 56.44
N TYR A 508 -9.06 35.51 55.60
CA TYR A 508 -8.11 36.57 55.25
C TYR A 508 -8.39 37.81 56.10
N GLU A 509 -7.33 38.49 56.53
CA GLU A 509 -7.44 39.81 57.17
C GLU A 509 -7.95 40.86 56.18
N LEU A 510 -8.59 41.91 56.69
CA LEU A 510 -9.19 42.97 55.89
C LEU A 510 -8.16 43.62 54.94
N ASP A 511 -6.94 43.86 55.44
CA ASP A 511 -5.85 44.47 54.67
C ASP A 511 -5.42 43.60 53.48
N GLN A 512 -5.38 42.28 53.68
CA GLN A 512 -5.03 41.31 52.63
C GLN A 512 -6.11 41.25 51.54
N LEU A 513 -7.38 41.30 51.95
CA LEU A 513 -8.52 41.35 51.04
C LEU A 513 -8.54 42.65 50.23
N LEU A 514 -8.29 43.79 50.88
CA LEU A 514 -8.22 45.11 50.26
C LEU A 514 -7.09 45.18 49.23
N LEU A 515 -5.87 44.79 49.61
CA LEU A 515 -4.71 44.75 48.73
C LEU A 515 -4.95 43.83 47.52
N GLY A 516 -5.52 42.65 47.77
CA GLY A 516 -5.96 41.76 46.72
C GLY A 516 -6.88 42.47 45.73
N THR A 517 -7.88 43.22 46.25
CA THR A 517 -8.97 43.80 45.45
C THR A 517 -8.42 44.86 44.51
N ILE A 518 -7.50 45.68 45.00
CA ILE A 518 -6.78 46.67 44.22
C ILE A 518 -5.94 45.99 43.12
N LEU A 519 -5.18 44.95 43.46
CA LEU A 519 -4.34 44.25 42.48
C LEU A 519 -5.19 43.55 41.41
N PHE A 520 -6.34 42.99 41.78
CA PHE A 520 -7.26 42.35 40.85
C PHE A 520 -7.89 43.34 39.90
N THR A 521 -8.42 44.46 40.40
CA THR A 521 -9.04 45.47 39.54
C THR A 521 -8.01 46.00 38.55
N LEU A 522 -6.78 46.29 39.01
CA LEU A 522 -5.65 46.70 38.16
C LEU A 522 -5.34 45.66 37.07
N LEU A 523 -5.12 44.38 37.44
CA LEU A 523 -4.78 43.33 36.48
C LEU A 523 -5.93 43.02 35.52
N PHE A 524 -7.18 43.11 35.98
CA PHE A 524 -8.36 42.93 35.15
C PHE A 524 -8.48 44.03 34.09
N PHE A 525 -8.20 45.29 34.44
CA PHE A 525 -8.18 46.39 33.46
C PHE A 525 -7.00 46.34 32.50
N LEU A 526 -5.89 45.69 32.85
CA LEU A 526 -4.75 45.46 31.95
C LEU A 526 -4.94 44.23 31.03
N LEU A 527 -5.90 43.36 31.34
CA LEU A 527 -6.14 42.11 30.60
C LEU A 527 -6.49 42.32 29.12
N PRO A 528 -7.35 43.29 28.73
CA PRO A 528 -7.68 43.53 27.33
C PRO A 528 -6.44 43.85 26.49
N THR A 529 -5.50 44.64 27.01
CA THR A 529 -4.26 44.96 26.30
C THR A 529 -3.45 43.70 26.00
N ILE A 530 -3.18 42.86 27.00
CA ILE A 530 -2.40 41.63 26.82
C ILE A 530 -3.12 40.64 25.91
N LEU A 531 -4.46 40.54 26.03
CA LEU A 531 -5.28 39.68 25.19
C LEU A 531 -5.18 40.05 23.71
N VAL A 532 -5.24 41.34 23.37
CA VAL A 532 -5.14 41.79 21.97
C VAL A 532 -3.77 41.48 21.38
N PHE A 533 -2.68 41.76 22.10
CA PHE A 533 -1.32 41.37 21.67
C PHE A 533 -1.18 39.85 21.48
N TYR A 534 -1.71 39.05 22.42
CA TYR A 534 -1.71 37.59 22.31
C TYR A 534 -2.47 37.10 21.07
N ILE A 535 -3.70 37.57 20.83
CA ILE A 535 -4.52 37.14 19.69
C ILE A 535 -3.83 37.48 18.37
N THR A 536 -3.21 38.66 18.27
CA THR A 536 -2.48 39.08 17.06
C THR A 536 -1.30 38.15 16.74
N PHE A 537 -0.45 37.84 17.71
CA PHE A 537 0.67 36.92 17.45
C PHE A 537 0.23 35.45 17.33
N ALA A 538 -0.86 35.06 18.00
CA ALA A 538 -1.47 33.76 17.81
C ALA A 538 -2.02 33.60 16.39
N SER A 539 -2.68 34.61 15.82
CA SER A 539 -3.20 34.57 14.46
C SER A 539 -2.06 34.50 13.42
N ALA A 540 -1.01 35.30 13.58
CA ALA A 540 0.19 35.23 12.75
C ALA A 540 0.84 33.84 12.82
N ARG A 541 0.95 33.26 14.02
CA ARG A 541 1.48 31.91 14.21
C ARG A 541 0.60 30.85 13.54
N MET A 542 -0.73 30.96 13.65
CA MET A 542 -1.66 30.03 13.01
C MET A 542 -1.59 30.10 11.48
N ALA A 543 -1.37 31.28 10.90
CA ALA A 543 -1.15 31.45 9.46
C ALA A 543 0.15 30.76 8.98
N ILE A 544 1.23 30.84 9.76
CA ILE A 544 2.48 30.12 9.44
C ILE A 544 2.29 28.61 9.56
N ILE A 545 1.59 28.14 10.61
CA ILE A 545 1.29 26.71 10.78
C ILE A 545 0.44 26.19 9.62
N SER A 546 -0.54 26.96 9.15
CA SER A 546 -1.36 26.56 8.00
C SER A 546 -0.55 26.48 6.72
N LEU A 547 0.33 27.46 6.44
CA LEU A 547 1.26 27.41 5.30
C LEU A 547 2.24 26.23 5.38
N LYS A 548 2.77 25.93 6.57
CA LYS A 548 3.57 24.73 6.81
C LYS A 548 2.78 23.46 6.53
N ALA A 549 1.54 23.38 7.00
CA ALA A 549 0.68 22.23 6.80
C ALA A 549 0.32 22.01 5.33
N THR A 550 0.15 23.07 4.53
CA THR A 550 -0.06 22.95 3.09
C THR A 550 1.19 22.41 2.39
N LEU A 551 2.38 22.93 2.71
CA LEU A 551 3.66 22.41 2.20
C LEU A 551 3.85 20.92 2.58
N ASP A 552 3.59 20.55 3.84
CA ASP A 552 3.69 19.17 4.31
C ASP A 552 2.68 18.23 3.61
N THR A 553 1.49 18.73 3.30
CA THR A 553 0.48 18.00 2.52
C THR A 553 0.94 17.81 1.08
N CYS A 554 1.49 18.85 0.44
CA CYS A 554 2.09 18.74 -0.90
C CYS A 554 3.23 17.71 -0.92
N LEU A 555 4.11 17.73 0.08
CA LEU A 555 5.18 16.72 0.24
C LEU A 555 4.61 15.30 0.39
N ALA A 556 3.55 15.12 1.20
CA ALA A 556 2.89 13.84 1.34
C ALA A 556 2.22 13.35 0.05
N MET A 557 1.68 14.25 -0.78
CA MET A 557 1.16 13.91 -2.10
C MET A 557 2.29 13.47 -3.03
N LEU A 558 3.37 14.25 -3.17
CA LEU A 558 4.50 13.89 -4.03
C LEU A 558 5.15 12.54 -3.64
N ASN A 559 5.25 12.26 -2.35
CA ASN A 559 5.91 11.04 -1.85
C ASN A 559 5.03 9.78 -1.87
N HIS A 560 3.71 9.92 -1.76
CA HIS A 560 2.81 8.80 -1.48
C HIS A 560 1.53 8.78 -2.35
N PHE A 561 1.48 9.48 -3.48
CA PHE A 561 0.29 9.43 -4.34
C PHE A 561 0.14 8.04 -5.00
N PRO A 562 -1.04 7.39 -4.95
CA PRO A 562 -1.24 6.10 -5.61
C PRO A 562 -1.39 6.26 -7.14
N LEU A 563 -0.44 6.93 -7.79
CA LEU A 563 -0.46 7.30 -9.20
C LEU A 563 -0.59 6.07 -10.10
N PHE A 564 0.25 5.06 -9.85
CA PHE A 564 0.26 3.85 -10.65
C PHE A 564 -1.02 3.03 -10.45
N ALA A 565 -1.54 2.97 -9.22
CA ALA A 565 -2.82 2.30 -8.96
C ALA A 565 -3.99 3.04 -9.63
N LEU A 566 -4.01 4.38 -9.62
CA LEU A 566 -5.02 5.18 -10.31
C LEU A 566 -4.95 4.98 -11.83
N MET A 567 -3.74 5.03 -12.40
CA MET A 567 -3.49 4.75 -13.82
C MET A 567 -3.96 3.35 -14.21
N LEU A 568 -3.61 2.32 -13.43
CA LEU A 568 -4.05 0.95 -13.67
C LEU A 568 -5.57 0.83 -13.63
N ARG A 569 -6.22 1.53 -12.69
CA ARG A 569 -7.68 1.53 -12.60
C ARG A 569 -8.36 2.16 -13.81
N LEU A 570 -7.80 3.26 -14.33
CA LEU A 570 -8.32 3.91 -15.54
C LEU A 570 -8.09 3.06 -16.79
N LYS A 571 -6.93 2.38 -16.89
CA LYS A 571 -6.57 1.57 -18.06
C LYS A 571 -7.23 0.20 -18.08
N ASP A 572 -7.26 -0.50 -16.94
CA ASP A 572 -7.81 -1.84 -16.82
C ASP A 572 -8.25 -2.13 -15.37
N PRO A 573 -9.54 -1.92 -15.03
CA PRO A 573 -10.04 -2.05 -13.67
C PRO A 573 -9.94 -3.49 -13.11
N ARG A 574 -9.80 -4.50 -13.98
CA ARG A 574 -9.71 -5.92 -13.57
C ARG A 574 -8.35 -6.30 -12.97
N ARG A 575 -7.35 -5.42 -13.05
CA ARG A 575 -6.02 -5.61 -12.43
C ARG A 575 -6.00 -5.31 -10.93
N LEU A 576 -7.00 -4.56 -10.45
CA LEU A 576 -7.13 -4.10 -9.07
C LEU A 576 -8.45 -4.63 -8.47
N PRO A 577 -8.54 -5.93 -8.13
CA PRO A 577 -9.75 -6.48 -7.55
C PRO A 577 -10.03 -5.89 -6.15
N GLY A 578 -11.23 -5.36 -5.99
CA GLY A 578 -11.84 -4.91 -4.74
C GLY A 578 -12.78 -5.95 -4.10
N GLY A 579 -13.18 -6.97 -4.86
CA GLY A 579 -14.08 -8.04 -4.42
C GLY A 579 -14.72 -8.78 -5.60
N ILE A 580 -15.69 -9.64 -5.31
CA ILE A 580 -16.49 -10.36 -6.31
C ILE A 580 -17.97 -10.02 -6.14
N LYS A 581 -18.71 -10.00 -7.25
CA LYS A 581 -20.17 -9.78 -7.29
C LYS A 581 -20.83 -10.93 -8.04
N PHE A 582 -21.90 -11.46 -7.46
CA PHE A 582 -22.77 -12.43 -8.11
C PHE A 582 -24.05 -11.70 -8.57
N GLU A 583 -24.36 -11.76 -9.86
CA GLU A 583 -25.58 -11.19 -10.44
C GLU A 583 -26.44 -12.30 -11.02
N LEU A 584 -27.66 -12.47 -10.51
CA LEU A 584 -28.62 -13.40 -11.10
C LEU A 584 -29.10 -12.85 -12.45
N ARG A 585 -28.95 -13.62 -13.52
CA ARG A 585 -29.44 -13.24 -14.83
C ARG A 585 -30.91 -13.63 -14.97
N LYS A 586 -31.77 -12.63 -15.23
CA LYS A 586 -33.18 -12.90 -15.56
C LYS A 586 -33.23 -13.63 -16.90
N GLN A 587 -33.95 -14.75 -16.92
CA GLN A 587 -34.16 -15.53 -18.13
C GLN A 587 -35.11 -14.76 -19.05
N SER A 588 -34.72 -14.52 -20.31
CA SER A 588 -35.69 -14.20 -21.36
C SER A 588 -36.59 -15.41 -21.54
N THR A 589 -37.89 -15.20 -21.61
CA THR A 589 -38.93 -16.24 -21.76
C THR A 589 -38.48 -17.38 -22.69
N PRO A 590 -38.68 -18.65 -22.31
CA PRO A 590 -38.31 -19.77 -23.17
C PRO A 590 -39.05 -19.65 -24.50
N ASN A 591 -38.32 -19.68 -25.62
CA ASN A 591 -38.95 -19.93 -26.91
C ASN A 591 -39.55 -21.34 -26.86
N SER A 592 -40.76 -21.49 -27.40
CA SER A 592 -41.60 -22.68 -27.40
C SER A 592 -41.01 -23.92 -28.09
N ASP A 593 -39.78 -23.86 -28.60
CA ASP A 593 -39.07 -24.95 -29.29
C ASP A 593 -38.04 -25.66 -28.37
N ASP A 594 -38.28 -25.71 -27.05
CA ASP A 594 -37.39 -26.41 -26.12
C ASP A 594 -37.58 -27.93 -26.24
N ILE A 595 -36.70 -28.57 -27.04
CA ILE A 595 -36.57 -30.02 -27.21
C ILE A 595 -36.26 -30.75 -25.87
N PHE A 596 -35.91 -30.03 -24.80
CA PHE A 596 -35.52 -30.60 -23.51
C PHE A 596 -36.41 -30.12 -22.35
N ARG A 597 -37.18 -31.04 -21.74
CA ARG A 597 -37.71 -30.84 -20.37
C ARG A 597 -36.54 -30.97 -19.39
N CYS A 598 -35.85 -29.86 -19.11
CA CYS A 598 -34.76 -29.83 -18.12
C CYS A 598 -35.23 -29.34 -16.75
N ALA A 599 -34.51 -29.75 -15.71
CA ALA A 599 -34.63 -29.21 -14.35
C ALA A 599 -34.46 -27.68 -14.32
N PRO A 600 -34.99 -26.97 -13.30
CA PRO A 600 -34.88 -25.52 -13.20
C PRO A 600 -33.41 -25.07 -13.17
N THR A 601 -33.00 -24.31 -14.19
CA THR A 601 -31.63 -23.78 -14.33
C THR A 601 -31.59 -22.29 -13.97
N SER A 602 -30.76 -21.93 -12.98
CA SER A 602 -30.43 -20.54 -12.65
C SER A 602 -29.06 -20.15 -13.22
N TYR A 603 -28.98 -19.01 -13.91
CA TYR A 603 -27.72 -18.49 -14.44
C TYR A 603 -27.24 -17.32 -13.59
N ILE A 604 -26.04 -17.43 -13.05
CA ILE A 604 -25.42 -16.40 -12.22
C ILE A 604 -24.15 -15.91 -12.91
N ASN A 605 -24.00 -14.61 -13.01
CA ASN A 605 -22.79 -13.98 -13.51
C ASN A 605 -21.86 -13.64 -12.34
N LEU A 606 -20.65 -14.16 -12.36
CA LEU A 606 -19.59 -13.84 -11.43
C LEU A 606 -18.63 -12.82 -12.05
N GLN A 607 -18.62 -11.61 -11.47
CA GLN A 607 -17.79 -10.50 -11.93
C GLN A 607 -16.82 -10.03 -10.84
N SER A 608 -15.64 -9.56 -11.26
CA SER A 608 -14.71 -8.85 -10.38
C SER A 608 -15.16 -7.40 -10.19
N VAL A 609 -15.33 -6.96 -8.94
CA VAL A 609 -15.55 -5.55 -8.63
C VAL A 609 -14.19 -4.87 -8.49
N PRO A 610 -13.91 -3.77 -9.19
CA PRO A 610 -12.66 -3.05 -9.01
C PRO A 610 -12.56 -2.39 -7.63
N LEU A 611 -11.32 -2.20 -7.16
CA LEU A 611 -11.01 -1.50 -5.92
C LEU A 611 -11.65 -0.10 -5.90
N SER A 612 -12.32 0.31 -4.82
CA SER A 612 -13.06 1.58 -4.75
C SER A 612 -12.12 2.79 -4.60
N LEU A 613 -12.53 3.99 -5.03
CA LEU A 613 -11.65 5.17 -5.00
C LEU A 613 -11.31 5.51 -3.55
N ARG A 614 -12.32 5.47 -2.70
CA ARG A 614 -12.17 5.62 -1.25
C ARG A 614 -11.12 4.66 -0.67
N SER A 615 -11.14 3.38 -1.06
CA SER A 615 -10.16 2.41 -0.54
C SER A 615 -8.72 2.66 -1.01
N MET A 616 -8.51 3.29 -2.17
CA MET A 616 -7.17 3.69 -2.64
C MET A 616 -6.63 4.89 -1.85
N PHE A 617 -7.51 5.79 -1.41
CA PHE A 617 -7.15 6.99 -0.64
C PHE A 617 -7.43 6.87 0.87
N GLU A 618 -7.76 5.67 1.36
CA GLU A 618 -8.18 5.43 2.74
C GLU A 618 -7.18 5.98 3.76
N GLN A 619 -5.87 5.88 3.46
CA GLN A 619 -4.84 6.39 4.37
C GLN A 619 -4.80 7.92 4.45
N TYR A 620 -5.13 8.62 3.36
CA TYR A 620 -5.27 10.09 3.39
C TYR A 620 -6.48 10.50 4.21
N PHE A 621 -7.60 9.78 4.09
CA PHE A 621 -8.78 10.01 4.93
C PHE A 621 -8.49 9.73 6.41
N GLN A 622 -7.74 8.68 6.72
CA GLN A 622 -7.29 8.37 8.08
C GLN A 622 -6.37 9.47 8.65
N LEU A 623 -5.42 9.96 7.85
CA LEU A 623 -4.56 11.07 8.26
C LEU A 623 -5.36 12.35 8.50
N GLY A 624 -6.27 12.71 7.57
CA GLY A 624 -7.16 13.86 7.72
C GLY A 624 -8.05 13.74 8.96
N HIS A 625 -8.57 12.55 9.25
CA HIS A 625 -9.34 12.29 10.46
C HIS A 625 -8.51 12.48 11.74
N ARG A 626 -7.24 12.03 11.76
CA ARG A 626 -6.31 12.24 12.88
C ARG A 626 -5.99 13.72 13.08
N LEU A 627 -5.69 14.45 12.01
CA LEU A 627 -5.42 15.89 12.06
C LEU A 627 -6.63 16.65 12.58
N ARG A 628 -7.83 16.33 12.07
CA ARG A 628 -9.08 16.93 12.52
C ARG A 628 -9.33 16.66 14.00
N LYS A 629 -9.15 15.42 14.46
CA LYS A 629 -9.34 15.03 15.88
C LYS A 629 -8.39 15.79 16.80
N HIS A 630 -7.14 16.03 16.37
CA HIS A 630 -6.14 16.70 17.19
C HIS A 630 -6.38 18.22 17.26
N TYR A 631 -6.44 18.89 16.11
CA TYR A 631 -6.53 20.36 16.05
C TYR A 631 -7.91 20.90 16.44
N LEU A 632 -8.99 20.16 16.18
CA LEU A 632 -10.35 20.56 16.62
C LEU A 632 -10.71 19.95 17.99
N SER A 633 -9.74 19.48 18.76
CA SER A 633 -10.03 18.95 20.10
C SER A 633 -10.42 20.10 21.06
N PRO A 634 -11.40 19.89 21.95
CA PRO A 634 -11.77 20.89 22.96
C PRO A 634 -10.58 21.31 23.85
N ARG A 635 -9.61 20.41 24.05
CA ARG A 635 -8.38 20.69 24.80
C ARG A 635 -7.47 21.70 24.09
N VAL A 636 -7.27 21.56 22.77
CA VAL A 636 -6.46 22.52 22.00
C VAL A 636 -7.15 23.88 21.96
N ILE A 637 -8.47 23.90 21.78
CA ILE A 637 -9.27 25.13 21.86
C ILE A 637 -9.14 25.76 23.26
N LEU A 638 -9.25 24.96 24.33
CA LEU A 638 -9.06 25.44 25.70
C LEU A 638 -7.64 25.95 25.94
N CYS A 639 -6.61 25.30 25.38
CA CYS A 639 -5.23 25.77 25.48
C CYS A 639 -5.07 27.13 24.80
N LEU A 640 -5.63 27.29 23.60
CA LEU A 640 -5.63 28.56 22.88
C LEU A 640 -6.38 29.65 23.65
N VAL A 641 -7.52 29.34 24.28
CA VAL A 641 -8.30 30.29 25.09
C VAL A 641 -7.59 30.64 26.40
N THR A 642 -6.80 29.73 26.98
CA THR A 642 -6.10 29.94 28.26
C THR A 642 -4.66 30.40 28.12
N GLY A 643 -4.17 30.63 26.89
CA GLY A 643 -2.77 30.99 26.63
C GLY A 643 -1.77 29.85 26.87
N ARG A 644 -2.26 28.62 27.05
CA ARG A 644 -1.37 27.45 27.18
C ARG A 644 -0.85 27.04 25.81
N PHE A 645 0.40 26.59 25.79
CA PHE A 645 1.05 26.16 24.56
C PHE A 645 0.26 25.02 23.89
N VAL A 646 -0.06 25.19 22.60
CA VAL A 646 -0.69 24.13 21.81
C VAL A 646 0.37 23.06 21.54
N PRO A 647 0.19 21.81 22.00
CA PRO A 647 1.17 20.76 21.79
C PRO A 647 1.35 20.51 20.28
N PRO A 648 2.58 20.58 19.74
CA PRO A 648 2.82 20.32 18.33
C PRO A 648 2.60 18.83 18.05
N ILE A 649 1.97 18.52 16.91
CA ILE A 649 1.86 17.13 16.46
C ILE A 649 3.26 16.62 16.17
N HIS A 650 3.63 15.50 16.81
CA HIS A 650 4.87 14.80 16.50
C HIS A 650 4.92 14.47 14.99
N ARG A 651 5.95 14.98 14.31
CA ARG A 651 6.15 14.82 12.86
C ARG A 651 6.10 13.36 12.43
N ARG A 652 6.66 12.44 13.23
CA ARG A 652 6.54 10.98 13.05
C ARG A 652 5.11 10.49 12.76
N ASN A 653 4.11 11.06 13.41
CA ASN A 653 2.71 10.67 13.24
C ASN A 653 2.09 11.25 11.96
N MET A 654 2.40 12.51 11.63
CA MET A 654 1.93 13.14 10.38
C MET A 654 2.50 12.44 9.15
N TYR A 655 3.79 12.10 9.20
CA TYR A 655 4.48 11.51 8.08
C TYR A 655 4.48 9.98 8.06
N SER A 656 3.79 9.34 9.02
CA SER A 656 3.60 7.88 9.03
C SER A 656 3.06 7.32 7.71
N LEU A 657 2.27 8.13 6.99
CA LEU A 657 1.78 7.84 5.64
C LEU A 657 2.93 7.65 4.64
N GLN A 658 3.93 8.54 4.64
CA GLN A 658 5.05 8.52 3.69
C GLN A 658 5.90 7.26 3.84
N TYR A 659 5.97 6.70 5.05
CA TYR A 659 6.66 5.45 5.31
C TYR A 659 5.81 4.22 5.00
N SER A 660 4.51 4.31 4.71
CA SER A 660 3.62 3.14 4.69
C SER A 660 3.97 2.07 3.63
N MET A 661 4.70 2.48 2.58
CA MET A 661 5.22 1.62 1.50
C MET A 661 6.59 0.98 1.81
N LEU A 662 7.21 1.38 2.91
CA LEU A 662 8.52 0.89 3.37
C LEU A 662 8.36 -0.12 4.52
N PRO A 663 9.22 -1.14 4.62
CA PRO A 663 9.17 -2.11 5.70
C PRO A 663 9.40 -1.43 7.06
N ALA A 664 8.79 -1.96 8.12
CA ALA A 664 8.93 -1.41 9.47
C ALA A 664 10.35 -1.62 10.04
N ARG A 665 10.97 -2.76 9.71
CA ARG A 665 12.36 -3.06 10.01
C ARG A 665 13.18 -2.99 8.72
N ARG A 666 14.27 -2.23 8.75
CA ARG A 666 15.22 -2.17 7.63
C ARG A 666 15.89 -3.53 7.44
N VAL A 667 16.13 -3.90 6.18
CA VAL A 667 16.80 -5.15 5.84
C VAL A 667 18.30 -5.02 6.10
N GLY A 668 18.88 -6.02 6.76
CA GLY A 668 20.30 -6.02 7.12
C GLY A 668 21.22 -6.14 5.90
N ILE A 669 22.44 -5.62 6.02
CA ILE A 669 23.44 -5.64 4.93
C ILE A 669 23.82 -7.09 4.56
N SER A 670 24.01 -7.95 5.58
CA SER A 670 24.30 -9.37 5.39
C SER A 670 23.16 -10.12 4.69
N GLU A 671 21.92 -9.75 5.00
CA GLU A 671 20.73 -10.33 4.36
C GLU A 671 20.60 -9.88 2.89
N ILE A 672 20.92 -8.62 2.58
CA ILE A 672 20.95 -8.14 1.19
C ILE A 672 22.04 -8.87 0.40
N TRP A 673 23.24 -9.01 0.97
CA TRP A 673 24.35 -9.74 0.36
C TRP A 673 23.98 -11.20 0.06
N SER A 674 23.38 -11.89 1.03
CA SER A 674 22.99 -13.30 0.86
C SER A 674 21.94 -13.45 -0.23
N ARG A 675 20.90 -12.59 -0.24
CA ARG A 675 19.85 -12.62 -1.28
C ARG A 675 20.35 -12.25 -2.68
N LEU A 676 21.31 -11.33 -2.80
CA LEU A 676 21.91 -10.94 -4.09
C LEU A 676 22.89 -11.99 -4.65
N THR A 677 23.58 -12.69 -3.75
CA THR A 677 24.61 -13.69 -4.10
C THR A 677 24.02 -15.09 -4.31
N GLU A 678 22.79 -15.34 -3.82
CA GLU A 678 22.05 -16.59 -4.03
C GLU A 678 22.06 -16.98 -5.53
N ARG A 679 22.82 -18.03 -5.87
CA ARG A 679 22.83 -18.59 -7.23
C ARG A 679 21.45 -19.21 -7.46
N SER A 680 20.77 -18.79 -8.53
CA SER A 680 19.54 -19.44 -8.99
C SER A 680 19.86 -20.88 -9.41
N HIS A 681 19.75 -21.83 -8.47
CA HIS A 681 19.85 -23.27 -8.73
C HIS A 681 18.60 -23.76 -9.46
N THR A 682 18.31 -23.26 -10.66
CA THR A 682 17.12 -23.67 -11.44
C THR A 682 17.33 -23.75 -12.94
N ALA A 683 18.57 -23.91 -13.42
CA ALA A 683 18.86 -24.08 -14.85
C ALA A 683 19.52 -25.42 -15.22
N ARG A 684 19.65 -26.39 -14.30
CA ARG A 684 20.45 -27.62 -14.54
C ARG A 684 19.78 -28.97 -14.29
N THR A 685 18.47 -29.04 -14.14
CA THR A 685 17.73 -30.31 -13.97
C THR A 685 16.72 -30.61 -15.09
N GLY A 686 16.88 -30.00 -16.27
CA GLY A 686 15.97 -30.22 -17.43
C GLY A 686 16.64 -30.60 -18.75
N ALA A 687 17.98 -30.69 -18.82
CA ALA A 687 18.67 -31.15 -20.02
C ALA A 687 19.03 -32.63 -19.84
N GLY A 688 18.22 -33.51 -20.44
CA GLY A 688 18.52 -34.93 -20.55
C GLY A 688 19.92 -35.13 -21.10
N ARG A 689 20.77 -35.76 -20.29
CA ARG A 689 22.11 -36.23 -20.65
C ARG A 689 21.95 -37.26 -21.77
N ARG A 690 22.02 -36.83 -23.04
CA ARG A 690 22.30 -37.74 -24.16
C ARG A 690 23.74 -38.21 -24.00
N MET A 691 23.92 -39.41 -23.45
CA MET A 691 25.15 -40.18 -23.67
C MET A 691 25.00 -40.90 -25.02
N PRO A 692 26.03 -40.91 -25.90
CA PRO A 692 26.05 -41.82 -27.04
C PRO A 692 26.34 -43.23 -26.53
N GLY A 693 25.52 -44.20 -26.96
CA GLY A 693 25.70 -45.60 -26.63
C GLY A 693 26.97 -46.15 -27.25
N VAL A 694 27.82 -46.74 -26.42
CA VAL A 694 28.90 -47.64 -26.84
C VAL A 694 28.49 -49.05 -26.45
N VAL A 695 28.46 -49.90 -27.46
CA VAL A 695 28.27 -51.34 -27.38
C VAL A 695 29.45 -51.96 -26.62
N GLY A 696 29.17 -52.83 -25.65
CA GLY A 696 30.18 -53.59 -24.92
C GLY A 696 29.55 -54.72 -24.12
N ALA A 697 29.66 -55.93 -24.67
CA ALA A 697 29.36 -57.18 -24.00
C ALA A 697 30.37 -57.47 -22.87
N GLY A 698 29.93 -58.13 -21.80
CA GLY A 698 30.83 -58.67 -20.77
C GLY A 698 30.14 -58.76 -19.40
N GLY A 699 29.82 -59.99 -18.99
CA GLY A 699 29.16 -60.29 -17.72
C GLY A 699 30.02 -60.07 -16.48
N GLY A 700 29.40 -60.11 -15.30
CA GLY A 700 30.11 -60.16 -14.03
C GLY A 700 29.31 -59.66 -12.82
N SER A 701 28.72 -60.62 -12.13
CA SER A 701 28.53 -60.73 -10.67
C SER A 701 27.91 -59.59 -9.85
N SER A 702 26.85 -59.99 -9.15
CA SER A 702 26.25 -59.42 -7.95
C SER A 702 27.24 -59.23 -6.79
N ARG A 703 27.05 -58.14 -6.01
CA ARG A 703 27.10 -58.12 -4.52
C ARG A 703 26.70 -56.76 -3.91
N VAL A 704 25.54 -56.80 -3.25
CA VAL A 704 25.12 -56.20 -1.96
C VAL A 704 26.01 -55.14 -1.29
N SER A 705 25.40 -54.01 -0.87
CA SER A 705 25.62 -53.43 0.46
C SER A 705 24.44 -52.54 0.91
N ASN A 706 23.82 -52.92 2.02
CA ASN A 706 22.89 -52.16 2.85
C ASN A 706 23.67 -51.24 3.81
N GLY A 707 23.13 -50.07 4.14
CA GLY A 707 23.53 -49.25 5.30
C GLY A 707 22.85 -47.88 5.25
N PHE A 708 21.74 -47.66 5.98
CA PHE A 708 21.62 -47.15 7.36
C PHE A 708 21.83 -45.63 7.53
N VAL A 709 21.12 -45.05 8.53
CA VAL A 709 21.26 -43.71 9.16
C VAL A 709 20.35 -42.61 8.55
N ASN A 710 19.54 -41.82 9.26
CA ASN A 710 19.12 -41.73 10.67
C ASN A 710 17.81 -40.92 10.75
N LEU A 711 16.87 -41.37 11.61
CA LEU A 711 15.80 -40.55 12.17
C LEU A 711 16.35 -39.89 13.44
N GLU A 712 16.18 -38.58 13.60
CA GLU A 712 16.47 -37.92 14.87
C GLU A 712 15.28 -37.11 15.40
N ARG A 713 14.78 -37.58 16.55
CA ARG A 713 13.81 -36.96 17.46
C ARG A 713 14.46 -35.84 18.27
N ARG A 714 13.73 -34.74 18.51
CA ARG A 714 13.72 -33.95 19.76
C ARG A 714 12.35 -33.25 19.84
N ARG A 715 11.38 -33.65 20.68
CA ARG A 715 11.27 -33.74 22.15
C ARG A 715 11.08 -32.37 22.83
N ASN A 716 9.84 -32.15 23.26
CA ASN A 716 9.37 -31.20 24.28
C ASN A 716 10.11 -31.34 25.61
N ARG A 717 10.28 -30.19 26.30
CA ARG A 717 10.26 -29.91 27.75
C ARG A 717 10.75 -28.47 27.91
N GLY A 718 10.19 -27.57 28.71
CA GLY A 718 9.04 -27.60 29.61
C GLY A 718 8.65 -26.14 29.91
#